data_AF-A0A929DWM9-F1
#
_entry.id   AF-A0A929DWM9-F1
#
_cell.length_a   1.000
_cell.length_b   1.000
_cell.length_c   1.000
_cell.angle_alpha   90.00
_cell.angle_beta   90.00
_cell.angle_gamma   90.00
#
_symmetry.space_group_name_H-M   'P 1'
#
loop_
_entity.id
_entity.type
_entity.pdbx_description
1 polymer ?
#
loop_
_entity_poly.entity_id
_entity_poly.type
_entity_poly.pdbx_seq_one_letter_code
_entity_poly.pdbx_strand_id
1 'polypeptide(L)'
;PEFRTDIEYIRNLPVLLPSGKQVPLSELADIDYATGPAKISRDNTRRRVVVSVNVRNRDLESVVKDIELILDQKLLLPSGYSLDYGGQFENLRNATKRLKLAVPIALLLIFIFLHFAFKSFKEAALIFTAVPLSIVGGVFLLWIRGMPFSISAGIGFIALFGVAVLNGIVLIEHLKDLKKQGIIDMRERVLKGTRERLRPVLLTASAAALGFLPMAISTSAGAEVQRPLATVVIGGLVTSTLLTMLALPLLYAVVDDITGIQLWPLRFKRGKAVKILLLLLIPSLAVSQSTVLPGDEAKVLSLNGVLELAFENNSELKAYSLMAEESNALIRTAFSIDKTSLYYSYDENNIAANDYPIGVLGGEQRFDFPTVYFAQKKANTLAYNMAVNRLDVKKREITREVSKAYYNLLFLKNMQTLYEKVDSIYTRFSLASETSYNQGAITYLELLNAQSKHQEVFLIQSQVQHDIDIAYEHLSTLIQFDSVYTISNEGLQILLVKADSVGADPGLHYLQNAGLKQNAELKVEKNLLLPELTLGYFNGANRYEGAENYQGFEVGVGVPLFFGEQRARVKAKQFAMEATANLQTHYIRSYENRISALKNGLTKYQEAINYYERTGKHLAKELVRSSQKSYSAGEIDFFRLAQSLDQAIAIELAYLDNLNSYNQIVLDINYMTLEN
;
A
#
# COMPACT_ATOMS: atom_id res chain seq x y z
N PRO A 1 32.87 -36.18 32.72
CA PRO A 1 32.10 -34.96 33.03
C PRO A 1 32.78 -34.07 34.09
N GLU A 2 33.43 -34.68 35.10
CA GLU A 2 34.13 -33.97 36.18
C GLU A 2 35.37 -33.18 35.72
N PHE A 3 36.09 -33.62 34.68
CA PHE A 3 37.28 -32.91 34.17
C PHE A 3 37.01 -31.64 33.34
N ARG A 4 35.76 -31.15 33.28
CA ARG A 4 35.36 -29.96 32.50
C ARG A 4 34.85 -28.80 33.34
N THR A 5 34.81 -28.95 34.67
CA THR A 5 34.30 -27.93 35.58
C THR A 5 35.38 -26.98 36.09
N ASP A 6 36.65 -27.36 35.97
CA ASP A 6 37.80 -26.53 36.38
C ASP A 6 38.77 -26.36 35.20
N ILE A 7 39.20 -25.12 34.97
CA ILE A 7 40.15 -24.74 33.93
C ILE A 7 41.52 -25.40 34.14
N GLU A 8 41.89 -25.69 35.39
CA GLU A 8 43.16 -26.36 35.72
C GLU A 8 43.22 -27.80 35.19
N TYR A 9 42.08 -28.50 35.11
CA TYR A 9 42.05 -29.83 34.46
C TYR A 9 42.23 -29.74 32.94
N ILE A 10 41.78 -28.64 32.32
CA ILE A 10 41.96 -28.41 30.88
C ILE A 10 43.42 -28.04 30.59
N ARG A 11 44.05 -27.21 31.44
CA ARG A 11 45.47 -26.86 31.34
C ARG A 11 46.38 -28.08 31.45
N ASN A 12 46.07 -29.00 32.35
CA ASN A 12 46.84 -30.22 32.57
C ASN A 12 46.42 -31.41 31.69
N LEU A 13 45.57 -31.18 30.67
CA LEU A 13 45.12 -32.23 29.77
C LEU A 13 46.33 -32.80 28.99
N PRO A 14 46.61 -34.11 29.06
CA PRO A 14 47.77 -34.69 28.39
C PRO A 14 47.54 -34.75 26.87
N VAL A 15 48.45 -34.14 26.11
CA VAL A 15 48.51 -34.22 24.65
C VAL A 15 49.62 -35.19 24.26
N LEU A 16 49.27 -36.22 23.48
CA LEU A 16 50.21 -37.24 23.03
C LEU A 16 51.07 -36.70 21.88
N LEU A 17 52.39 -36.70 22.03
CA LEU A 17 53.29 -36.42 20.92
C LEU A 17 53.48 -37.65 20.03
N PRO A 18 53.89 -37.46 18.75
CA PRO A 18 54.26 -38.57 17.86
C PRO A 18 55.38 -39.48 18.41
N SER A 19 56.17 -38.98 19.36
CA SER A 19 57.22 -39.72 20.06
C SER A 19 56.71 -40.61 21.22
N GLY A 20 55.40 -40.64 21.46
CA GLY A 20 54.76 -41.41 22.54
C GLY A 20 54.83 -40.76 23.93
N LYS A 21 55.51 -39.63 24.08
CA LYS A 21 55.52 -38.83 25.31
C LYS A 21 54.24 -37.99 25.43
N GLN A 22 53.85 -37.64 26.65
CA GLN A 22 52.72 -36.76 26.93
C GLN A 22 53.23 -35.44 27.51
N VAL A 23 52.70 -34.33 27.00
CA VAL A 23 52.89 -32.98 27.56
C VAL A 23 51.55 -32.38 27.92
N PRO A 24 51.45 -31.56 28.99
CA PRO A 24 50.21 -30.88 29.32
C PRO A 24 49.87 -29.84 28.24
N LEU A 25 48.57 -29.62 28.00
CA LEU A 25 48.08 -28.68 27.00
C LEU A 25 48.57 -27.25 27.24
N SER A 26 48.85 -26.88 28.50
CA SER A 26 49.44 -25.59 28.88
C SER A 26 50.83 -25.33 28.29
N GLU A 27 51.59 -26.36 27.90
CA GLU A 27 52.87 -26.18 27.19
C GLU A 27 52.68 -25.86 25.70
N LEU A 28 51.47 -26.05 25.16
CA LEU A 28 51.17 -25.90 23.74
C LEU A 28 50.25 -24.71 23.44
N ALA A 29 49.44 -24.25 24.39
CA ALA A 29 48.49 -23.16 24.20
C ALA A 29 48.19 -22.41 25.51
N ASP A 30 47.98 -21.09 25.40
CA ASP A 30 47.46 -20.26 26.48
C ASP A 30 45.95 -20.51 26.66
N ILE A 31 45.53 -20.78 27.90
CA ILE A 31 44.15 -21.15 28.23
C ILE A 31 43.64 -20.18 29.29
N ASP A 32 42.72 -19.31 28.89
CA ASP A 32 42.13 -18.29 29.74
C ASP A 32 40.60 -18.28 29.67
N TYR A 33 39.97 -17.74 30.70
CA TYR A 33 38.53 -17.46 30.68
C TYR A 33 38.24 -16.27 29.77
N ALA A 34 37.41 -16.49 28.75
CA ALA A 34 36.91 -15.43 27.88
C ALA A 34 35.40 -15.25 28.09
N THR A 35 34.93 -14.01 28.05
CA THR A 35 33.50 -13.72 28.13
C THR A 35 32.84 -14.01 26.79
N GLY A 36 31.90 -14.97 26.77
CA GLY A 36 31.09 -15.31 25.59
C GLY A 36 29.59 -15.15 25.87
N PRO A 37 28.74 -15.05 24.83
CA PRO A 37 27.31 -14.97 25.03
C PRO A 37 26.78 -16.27 25.64
N ALA A 38 26.13 -16.19 26.81
CA ALA A 38 25.62 -17.36 27.54
C ALA A 38 24.56 -18.16 26.74
N LYS A 39 23.88 -17.51 25.79
CA LYS A 39 22.90 -18.13 24.88
C LYS A 39 22.80 -17.32 23.59
N ILE A 40 22.93 -17.97 22.44
CA ILE A 40 22.64 -17.36 21.13
C ILE A 40 21.24 -17.79 20.71
N SER A 41 20.28 -16.88 20.81
CA SER A 41 18.92 -17.12 20.28
C SER A 41 18.91 -16.88 18.78
N ARG A 42 18.26 -17.78 18.04
CA ARG A 42 18.11 -17.67 16.59
C ARG A 42 16.65 -17.77 16.17
N ASP A 43 16.33 -17.11 15.09
CA ASP A 43 15.05 -17.21 14.38
C ASP A 43 15.33 -17.19 12.88
N ASN A 44 14.77 -18.14 12.13
CA ASN A 44 15.10 -18.37 10.72
C ASN A 44 16.62 -18.32 10.45
N THR A 45 17.40 -18.96 11.31
CA THR A 45 18.87 -19.06 11.22
C THR A 45 19.63 -17.73 11.45
N ARG A 46 18.93 -16.62 11.69
CA ARG A 46 19.52 -15.31 12.06
C ARG A 46 19.59 -15.17 13.57
N ARG A 47 20.64 -14.53 14.10
CA ARG A 47 20.73 -14.22 15.53
C ARG A 47 19.67 -13.17 15.87
N ARG A 48 18.92 -13.38 16.96
CA ARG A 48 17.92 -12.43 17.44
C ARG A 48 18.15 -11.99 18.87
N VAL A 49 17.79 -10.74 19.15
CA VAL A 49 17.65 -10.18 20.48
C VAL A 49 16.18 -9.80 20.65
N VAL A 50 15.57 -10.20 21.76
CA VAL A 50 14.14 -9.94 22.01
C VAL A 50 14.04 -8.83 23.06
N VAL A 51 13.33 -7.76 22.71
CA VAL A 51 12.94 -6.70 23.63
C VAL A 51 11.44 -6.81 23.84
N SER A 52 11.01 -7.14 25.05
CA SER A 52 9.60 -7.32 25.39
C SER A 52 9.02 -6.08 26.04
N VAL A 53 7.86 -5.64 25.55
CA VAL A 53 7.11 -4.51 26.11
C VAL A 53 5.68 -4.97 26.41
N ASN A 54 5.19 -4.66 27.60
CA ASN A 54 3.81 -4.93 27.99
C ASN A 54 2.98 -3.65 27.84
N VAL A 55 1.91 -3.72 27.07
CA VAL A 55 0.97 -2.60 26.91
C VAL A 55 -0.04 -2.61 28.06
N ARG A 56 -0.30 -1.45 28.65
CA ARG A 56 -1.35 -1.23 29.66
C ARG A 56 -2.22 -0.06 29.25
N ASN A 57 -3.54 -0.19 29.43
CA ASN A 57 -4.53 0.88 29.23
C ASN A 57 -4.50 1.56 27.85
N ARG A 58 -4.01 0.86 26.81
CA ARG A 58 -3.93 1.37 25.44
C ARG A 58 -4.06 0.21 24.45
N ASP A 59 -4.54 0.52 23.25
CA ASP A 59 -4.65 -0.44 22.16
C ASP A 59 -3.26 -0.89 21.67
N LEU A 60 -3.13 -2.19 21.42
CA LEU A 60 -1.86 -2.83 21.04
C LEU A 60 -1.37 -2.33 19.67
N GLU A 61 -2.26 -2.19 18.68
CA GLU A 61 -1.89 -1.73 17.34
C GLU A 61 -1.39 -0.28 17.36
N SER A 62 -2.08 0.58 18.11
CA SER A 62 -1.72 2.00 18.26
C SER A 62 -0.35 2.18 18.92
N VAL A 63 -0.03 1.37 19.94
CA VAL A 63 1.29 1.43 20.59
C VAL A 63 2.40 0.96 19.66
N VAL A 64 2.17 -0.09 18.88
CA VAL A 64 3.18 -0.58 17.93
C VAL A 64 3.43 0.44 16.82
N LYS A 65 2.39 1.09 16.28
CA LYS A 65 2.54 2.18 15.29
C LYS A 65 3.37 3.36 15.81
N ASP A 66 3.17 3.76 17.07
CA ASP A 66 3.99 4.81 17.67
C ASP A 66 5.45 4.35 17.80
N ILE A 67 5.68 3.09 18.18
CA ILE A 67 7.03 2.53 18.27
C ILE A 67 7.69 2.48 16.89
N GLU A 68 6.98 2.02 15.86
CA GLU A 68 7.43 2.02 14.46
C GLU A 68 7.87 3.43 14.04
N LEU A 69 6.99 4.42 14.20
CA LEU A 69 7.27 5.82 13.83
C LEU A 69 8.49 6.39 14.55
N ILE A 70 8.62 6.13 15.85
CA ILE A 70 9.76 6.62 16.64
C ILE A 70 11.06 5.92 16.23
N LEU A 71 11.03 4.61 16.01
CA LEU A 71 12.22 3.84 15.67
C LEU A 71 12.68 4.12 14.24
N ASP A 72 11.77 4.26 13.28
CA ASP A 72 12.11 4.63 11.90
C ASP A 72 12.79 6.00 11.82
N GLN A 73 12.43 6.93 12.71
CA GLN A 73 13.02 8.26 12.74
C GLN A 73 14.35 8.35 13.52
N LYS A 74 14.52 7.53 14.57
CA LYS A 74 15.61 7.72 15.54
C LYS A 74 16.61 6.57 15.62
N LEU A 75 16.29 5.40 15.06
CA LEU A 75 17.13 4.21 15.16
C LEU A 75 17.84 3.92 13.83
N LEU A 76 19.15 4.19 13.81
CA LEU A 76 20.02 3.77 12.71
C LEU A 76 20.63 2.41 13.05
N LEU A 77 20.15 1.35 12.39
CA LEU A 77 20.70 0.01 12.54
C LEU A 77 21.88 -0.22 11.58
N PRO A 78 23.00 -0.84 12.03
CA PRO A 78 24.08 -1.24 11.14
C PRO A 78 23.60 -2.24 10.07
N SER A 79 24.33 -2.30 8.95
CA SER A 79 24.05 -3.25 7.87
C SER A 79 23.99 -4.69 8.37
N GLY A 80 22.92 -5.42 8.03
CA GLY A 80 22.71 -6.82 8.42
C GLY A 80 21.81 -7.02 9.63
N TYR A 81 21.34 -5.94 10.28
CA TYR A 81 20.32 -5.99 11.33
C TYR A 81 18.96 -5.61 10.78
N SER A 82 17.93 -6.35 11.18
CA SER A 82 16.52 -6.07 10.84
C SER A 82 15.69 -6.07 12.11
N LEU A 83 14.72 -5.16 12.18
CA LEU A 83 13.74 -5.10 13.26
C LEU A 83 12.45 -5.80 12.80
N ASP A 84 11.86 -6.61 13.68
CA ASP A 84 10.55 -7.22 13.43
C ASP A 84 9.70 -7.19 14.71
N TYR A 85 8.39 -7.07 14.55
CA TYR A 85 7.42 -6.92 15.62
C TYR A 85 6.59 -8.20 15.77
N GLY A 86 7.02 -9.06 16.69
CA GLY A 86 6.39 -10.35 16.96
C GLY A 86 5.38 -10.35 18.12
N GLY A 87 4.92 -11.55 18.50
CA GLY A 87 4.12 -11.77 19.70
C GLY A 87 2.62 -11.49 19.51
N GLN A 88 2.00 -10.80 20.47
CA GLN A 88 0.55 -10.54 20.40
C GLN A 88 0.15 -9.66 19.20
N PHE A 89 1.04 -8.77 18.75
CA PHE A 89 0.78 -7.90 17.60
C PHE A 89 0.77 -8.69 16.29
N GLU A 90 1.70 -9.63 16.13
CA GLU A 90 1.71 -10.54 14.98
C GLU A 90 0.43 -11.39 14.94
N ASN A 91 -0.01 -11.92 16.09
CA ASN A 91 -1.28 -12.64 16.21
C ASN A 91 -2.48 -11.76 15.83
N LEU A 92 -2.50 -10.50 16.28
CA LEU A 92 -3.52 -9.53 15.90
C LEU A 92 -3.53 -9.29 14.38
N ARG A 93 -2.36 -9.05 13.77
CA ARG A 93 -2.22 -8.82 12.32
C ARG A 93 -2.69 -10.03 11.51
N ASN A 94 -2.28 -11.23 11.91
CA ASN A 94 -2.68 -12.47 11.25
C ASN A 94 -4.19 -12.72 11.37
N ALA A 95 -4.77 -12.48 12.54
CA ALA A 95 -6.21 -12.65 12.74
C ALA A 95 -7.03 -11.59 11.99
N THR A 96 -6.60 -10.33 11.98
CA THR A 96 -7.22 -9.26 11.21
C THR A 96 -7.20 -9.56 9.71
N LYS A 97 -6.08 -10.07 9.17
CA LYS A 97 -6.01 -10.54 7.77
C LYS A 97 -7.06 -11.61 7.47
N ARG A 98 -7.21 -12.60 8.35
CA ARG A 98 -8.22 -13.66 8.19
C ARG A 98 -9.65 -13.12 8.27
N LEU A 99 -9.96 -12.23 9.23
CA LEU A 99 -11.28 -11.62 9.39
C LEU A 99 -11.67 -10.72 8.20
N LYS A 100 -10.69 -9.99 7.64
CA LYS A 100 -10.89 -9.19 6.42
C LYS A 100 -11.41 -10.03 5.24
N LEU A 101 -11.07 -11.31 5.19
CA LEU A 101 -11.57 -12.24 4.17
C LEU A 101 -12.84 -13.00 4.63
N ALA A 102 -12.84 -13.50 5.87
CA ALA A 102 -13.90 -14.35 6.38
C ALA A 102 -15.25 -13.64 6.55
N VAL A 103 -15.27 -12.37 7.00
CA VAL A 103 -16.51 -11.61 7.22
C VAL A 103 -17.23 -11.33 5.89
N PRO A 104 -16.57 -10.83 4.82
CA PRO A 104 -17.20 -10.68 3.51
C PRO A 104 -17.73 -11.99 2.94
N ILE A 105 -16.98 -13.09 3.04
CA ILE A 105 -17.43 -14.42 2.58
C ILE A 105 -18.68 -14.85 3.34
N ALA A 106 -18.72 -14.69 4.66
CA ALA A 106 -19.90 -15.03 5.46
C ALA A 106 -21.12 -14.19 5.05
N LEU A 107 -20.95 -12.89 4.84
CA LEU A 107 -22.02 -12.00 4.37
C LEU A 107 -22.54 -12.38 2.98
N LEU A 108 -21.63 -12.72 2.06
CA LEU A 108 -21.98 -13.20 0.72
C LEU A 108 -22.77 -14.51 0.80
N LEU A 109 -22.32 -15.48 1.61
CA LEU A 109 -23.01 -16.75 1.81
C LEU A 109 -24.40 -16.55 2.44
N ILE A 110 -24.52 -15.68 3.44
CA ILE A 110 -25.82 -15.29 4.02
C ILE A 110 -26.75 -14.74 2.93
N PHE A 111 -26.26 -13.83 2.08
CA PHE A 111 -27.05 -13.26 1.00
C PHE A 111 -27.47 -14.32 -0.04
N ILE A 112 -26.57 -15.22 -0.42
CA ILE A 112 -26.86 -16.33 -1.35
C ILE A 112 -27.94 -17.24 -0.76
N PHE A 113 -27.84 -17.61 0.52
CA PHE A 113 -28.86 -18.42 1.17
C PHE A 113 -30.21 -17.70 1.26
N LEU A 114 -30.22 -16.39 1.52
CA LEU A 114 -31.45 -15.59 1.43
C LEU A 114 -32.04 -15.59 0.03
N HIS A 115 -31.20 -15.43 -1.00
CA HIS A 115 -31.65 -15.46 -2.38
C HIS A 115 -32.28 -16.82 -2.73
N PHE A 116 -31.69 -17.93 -2.31
CA PHE A 116 -32.24 -19.27 -2.53
C PHE A 116 -33.52 -19.54 -1.72
N ALA A 117 -33.59 -19.07 -0.47
CA ALA A 117 -34.76 -19.26 0.37
C ALA A 117 -36.00 -18.52 -0.19
N PHE A 118 -35.82 -17.29 -0.67
CA PHE A 118 -36.93 -16.45 -1.15
C PHE A 118 -37.13 -16.49 -2.66
N LYS A 119 -36.18 -17.04 -3.41
CA LYS A 119 -36.14 -17.04 -4.89
C LYS A 119 -36.37 -15.65 -5.49
N SER A 120 -35.98 -14.60 -4.76
CA SER A 120 -36.22 -13.20 -5.11
C SER A 120 -35.07 -12.34 -4.60
N PHE A 121 -34.35 -11.69 -5.52
CA PHE A 121 -33.27 -10.78 -5.18
C PHE A 121 -33.77 -9.58 -4.36
N LYS A 122 -34.97 -9.07 -4.68
CA LYS A 122 -35.58 -7.92 -3.97
C LYS A 122 -35.85 -8.24 -2.51
N GLU A 123 -36.40 -9.42 -2.23
CA GLU A 123 -36.71 -9.86 -0.86
C GLU A 123 -35.44 -10.20 -0.08
N ALA A 124 -34.46 -10.84 -0.72
CA ALA A 124 -33.16 -11.09 -0.12
C ALA A 124 -32.44 -9.79 0.27
N ALA A 125 -32.39 -8.80 -0.63
CA ALA A 125 -31.80 -7.49 -0.35
C ALA A 125 -32.54 -6.74 0.76
N LEU A 126 -33.88 -6.80 0.77
CA LEU A 126 -34.70 -6.18 1.81
C LEU A 126 -34.36 -6.76 3.19
N ILE A 127 -34.31 -8.09 3.32
CA ILE A 127 -33.95 -8.75 4.59
C ILE A 127 -32.50 -8.46 4.97
N PHE A 128 -31.59 -8.42 4.00
CA PHE A 128 -30.17 -8.13 4.22
C PHE A 128 -29.94 -6.73 4.80
N THR A 129 -30.88 -5.78 4.65
CA THR A 129 -30.79 -4.46 5.32
C THR A 129 -30.77 -4.55 6.85
N ALA A 130 -31.26 -5.64 7.44
CA ALA A 130 -31.20 -5.87 8.88
C ALA A 130 -29.75 -6.03 9.40
N VAL A 131 -28.82 -6.44 8.53
CA VAL A 131 -27.40 -6.66 8.87
C VAL A 131 -26.72 -5.33 9.24
N PRO A 132 -26.67 -4.28 8.39
CA PRO A 132 -26.14 -2.96 8.78
C PRO A 132 -26.81 -2.37 10.02
N LEU A 133 -28.13 -2.51 10.16
CA LEU A 133 -28.87 -1.99 11.32
C LEU A 133 -28.42 -2.65 12.64
N SER A 134 -28.02 -3.92 12.59
CA SER A 134 -27.48 -4.64 13.75
C SER A 134 -26.07 -4.17 14.15
N ILE A 135 -25.25 -3.73 13.20
CA ILE A 135 -23.86 -3.30 13.47
C ILE A 135 -23.86 -2.09 14.41
N VAL A 136 -24.77 -1.14 14.19
CA VAL A 136 -24.86 0.12 14.94
C VAL A 136 -24.89 -0.13 16.44
N GLY A 137 -25.75 -1.04 16.90
CA GLY A 137 -25.89 -1.37 18.31
C GLY A 137 -24.68 -2.11 18.90
N GLY A 138 -24.09 -3.01 18.13
CA GLY A 138 -22.91 -3.77 18.56
C GLY A 138 -21.68 -2.90 18.74
N VAL A 139 -21.43 -1.99 17.79
CA VAL A 139 -20.34 -1.00 17.87
C VAL A 139 -20.57 -0.01 19.02
N PHE A 140 -21.80 0.48 19.17
CA PHE A 140 -22.16 1.43 20.21
C PHE A 140 -21.91 0.86 21.62
N LEU A 141 -22.32 -0.38 21.90
CA LEU A 141 -22.09 -0.99 23.21
C LEU A 141 -20.62 -1.34 23.47
N LEU A 142 -19.83 -1.70 22.46
CA LEU A 142 -18.39 -1.87 22.62
C LEU A 142 -17.72 -0.56 23.03
N TRP A 143 -18.09 0.53 22.36
CA TRP A 143 -17.54 1.87 22.62
C TRP A 143 -17.87 2.36 24.03
N ILE A 144 -19.12 2.29 24.45
CA ILE A 144 -19.54 2.70 25.81
C ILE A 144 -18.84 1.88 26.90
N ARG A 145 -18.53 0.60 26.64
CA ARG A 145 -17.83 -0.26 27.59
C ARG A 145 -16.31 -0.18 27.47
N GLY A 146 -15.77 0.69 26.62
CA GLY A 146 -14.33 0.87 26.43
C GLY A 146 -13.63 -0.40 25.92
N MET A 147 -14.34 -1.29 25.23
CA MET A 147 -13.77 -2.53 24.70
C MET A 147 -13.39 -2.34 23.23
N PRO A 148 -12.11 -2.53 22.86
CA PRO A 148 -11.69 -2.41 21.47
C PRO A 148 -12.28 -3.55 20.63
N PHE A 149 -12.27 -3.36 19.30
CA PHE A 149 -12.68 -4.40 18.38
C PHE A 149 -11.68 -5.57 18.43
N SER A 150 -12.12 -6.71 18.95
CA SER A 150 -11.31 -7.93 19.05
C SER A 150 -11.82 -9.02 18.10
N ILE A 151 -11.03 -10.08 17.93
CA ILE A 151 -11.42 -11.24 17.12
C ILE A 151 -12.75 -11.82 17.60
N SER A 152 -12.92 -11.92 18.92
CA SER A 152 -14.15 -12.42 19.53
C SER A 152 -15.35 -11.50 19.28
N ALA A 153 -15.12 -10.18 19.23
CA ALA A 153 -16.14 -9.23 18.82
C ALA A 153 -16.54 -9.45 17.34
N GLY A 154 -15.56 -9.69 16.46
CA GLY A 154 -15.80 -10.02 15.05
C GLY A 154 -16.66 -11.28 14.86
N ILE A 155 -16.35 -12.35 15.60
CA ILE A 155 -17.19 -13.58 15.62
C ILE A 155 -18.59 -13.26 16.17
N GLY A 156 -18.70 -12.41 17.18
CA GLY A 156 -19.97 -11.92 17.69
C GLY A 156 -20.82 -11.20 16.65
N PHE A 157 -20.21 -10.38 15.77
CA PHE A 157 -20.92 -9.75 14.65
C PHE A 157 -21.44 -10.77 13.64
N ILE A 158 -20.65 -11.80 13.29
CA ILE A 158 -21.10 -12.87 12.38
C ILE A 158 -22.32 -13.59 12.97
N ALA A 159 -22.28 -13.93 14.26
CA ALA A 159 -23.40 -14.55 14.96
C ALA A 159 -24.64 -13.62 14.99
N LEU A 160 -24.42 -12.33 15.26
CA LEU A 160 -25.47 -11.31 15.27
C LEU A 160 -26.14 -11.17 13.89
N PHE A 161 -25.38 -11.22 12.79
CA PHE A 161 -25.94 -11.13 11.44
C PHE A 161 -26.94 -12.25 11.15
N GLY A 162 -26.62 -13.49 11.55
CA GLY A 162 -27.54 -14.61 11.41
C GLY A 162 -28.85 -14.39 12.17
N VAL A 163 -28.78 -13.91 13.42
CA VAL A 163 -29.99 -13.66 14.23
C VAL A 163 -30.79 -12.47 13.70
N ALA A 164 -30.12 -11.39 13.28
CA ALA A 164 -30.77 -10.22 12.69
C ALA A 164 -31.52 -10.59 11.40
N VAL A 165 -30.91 -11.43 10.56
CA VAL A 165 -31.53 -11.94 9.34
C VAL A 165 -32.73 -12.82 9.65
N LEU A 166 -32.65 -13.71 10.64
CA LEU A 166 -33.78 -14.56 11.04
C LEU A 166 -35.02 -13.72 11.44
N ASN A 167 -34.81 -12.64 12.20
CA ASN A 167 -35.90 -11.74 12.58
C ASN A 167 -36.53 -11.05 11.36
N GLY A 168 -35.70 -10.65 10.38
CA GLY A 168 -36.17 -10.08 9.11
C GLY A 168 -36.96 -11.07 8.26
N ILE A 169 -36.50 -12.32 8.16
CA ILE A 169 -37.16 -13.43 7.45
C ILE A 169 -38.58 -13.60 7.98
N VAL A 170 -38.74 -13.77 9.29
CA VAL A 170 -40.03 -14.05 9.93
C VAL A 170 -41.04 -12.92 9.71
N LEU A 171 -40.59 -11.66 9.69
CA LEU A 171 -41.45 -10.51 9.46
C LEU A 171 -41.91 -10.42 7.99
N ILE A 172 -40.99 -10.57 7.04
CA ILE A 172 -41.31 -10.51 5.61
C ILE A 172 -42.20 -11.67 5.17
N GLU A 173 -41.93 -12.88 5.66
CA GLU A 173 -42.74 -14.06 5.35
C GLU A 173 -44.19 -13.87 5.84
N HIS A 174 -44.38 -13.33 7.04
CA HIS A 174 -45.71 -13.02 7.56
C HIS A 174 -46.44 -11.95 6.73
N LEU A 175 -45.74 -10.90 6.28
CA LEU A 175 -46.32 -9.90 5.39
C LEU A 175 -46.75 -10.54 4.05
N LYS A 176 -45.97 -11.48 3.51
CA LYS A 176 -46.35 -12.24 2.31
C LYS A 176 -47.56 -13.14 2.55
N ASP A 177 -47.66 -13.78 3.70
CA ASP A 177 -48.82 -14.61 4.03
C ASP A 177 -50.10 -13.77 4.17
N LEU A 178 -50.03 -12.59 4.79
CA LEU A 178 -51.16 -11.64 4.83
C LEU A 178 -51.57 -11.17 3.43
N LYS A 179 -50.61 -10.99 2.52
CA LYS A 179 -50.88 -10.70 1.09
C LYS A 179 -51.61 -11.86 0.41
N LYS A 180 -51.19 -13.11 0.65
CA LYS A 180 -51.86 -14.32 0.13
C LYS A 180 -53.26 -14.51 0.69
N GLN A 181 -53.50 -14.08 1.94
CA GLN A 181 -54.80 -14.13 2.60
C GLN A 181 -55.78 -13.04 2.12
N GLY A 182 -55.41 -12.23 1.13
CA GLY A 182 -56.31 -11.26 0.49
C GLY A 182 -56.29 -9.84 1.08
N ILE A 183 -55.34 -9.52 1.97
CA ILE A 183 -55.17 -8.14 2.47
C ILE A 183 -54.37 -7.33 1.43
N ILE A 184 -55.11 -6.65 0.55
CA ILE A 184 -54.55 -5.91 -0.58
C ILE A 184 -54.00 -4.54 -0.13
N ASP A 185 -54.64 -3.87 0.84
CA ASP A 185 -54.16 -2.59 1.35
C ASP A 185 -52.80 -2.72 2.06
N MET A 186 -51.81 -1.98 1.56
CA MET A 186 -50.42 -2.00 2.05
C MET A 186 -50.33 -1.54 3.50
N ARG A 187 -51.07 -0.49 3.84
CA ARG A 187 -51.04 0.12 5.18
C ARG A 187 -51.64 -0.84 6.21
N GLU A 188 -52.79 -1.44 5.90
CA GLU A 188 -53.40 -2.47 6.73
C GLU A 188 -52.49 -3.68 6.91
N ARG A 189 -51.87 -4.17 5.83
CA ARG A 189 -50.96 -5.32 5.86
C ARG A 189 -49.74 -5.09 6.75
N VAL A 190 -49.06 -3.94 6.59
CA VAL A 190 -47.90 -3.58 7.40
C VAL A 190 -48.27 -3.41 8.87
N LEU A 191 -49.36 -2.70 9.17
CA LEU A 191 -49.76 -2.43 10.55
C LEU A 191 -50.18 -3.72 11.27
N LYS A 192 -50.98 -4.56 10.61
CA LYS A 192 -51.43 -5.85 11.14
C LYS A 192 -50.26 -6.81 11.31
N GLY A 193 -49.43 -6.98 10.28
CA GLY A 193 -48.29 -7.90 10.30
C GLY A 193 -47.24 -7.52 11.34
N THR A 194 -46.92 -6.23 11.46
CA THR A 194 -45.97 -5.73 12.47
C THR A 194 -46.54 -5.89 13.88
N ARG A 195 -47.83 -5.63 14.10
CA ARG A 195 -48.49 -5.81 15.41
C ARG A 195 -48.51 -7.27 15.86
N GLU A 196 -48.81 -8.18 14.94
CA GLU A 196 -48.86 -9.62 15.22
C GLU A 196 -47.45 -10.19 15.48
N ARG A 197 -46.41 -9.66 14.82
CA ARG A 197 -45.03 -10.12 14.98
C ARG A 197 -44.21 -9.41 16.06
N LEU A 198 -44.68 -8.28 16.59
CA LEU A 198 -43.98 -7.52 17.64
C LEU A 198 -43.71 -8.35 18.90
N ARG A 199 -44.71 -9.06 19.42
CA ARG A 199 -44.54 -9.87 20.64
C ARG A 199 -43.58 -11.06 20.43
N PRO A 200 -43.74 -11.87 19.37
CA PRO A 200 -42.80 -12.96 19.09
C PRO A 200 -41.35 -12.50 18.88
N VAL A 201 -41.13 -11.42 18.11
CA VAL A 201 -39.76 -10.93 17.80
C VAL A 201 -39.09 -10.33 19.04
N LEU A 202 -39.84 -9.60 19.88
CA LEU A 202 -39.30 -9.11 21.16
C LEU A 202 -38.95 -10.27 22.11
N LEU A 203 -39.77 -11.32 22.18
CA LEU A 203 -39.51 -12.46 23.04
C LEU A 203 -38.21 -13.18 22.65
N THR A 204 -38.00 -13.44 21.35
CA THR A 204 -36.77 -14.10 20.87
C THR A 204 -35.53 -13.23 21.08
N ALA A 205 -35.62 -11.93 20.80
CA ALA A 205 -34.53 -11.00 21.00
C ALA A 205 -34.17 -10.83 22.49
N SER A 206 -35.16 -10.71 23.37
CA SER A 206 -34.95 -10.62 24.82
C SER A 206 -34.39 -11.92 25.39
N ALA A 207 -34.88 -13.08 24.97
CA ALA A 207 -34.36 -14.37 25.42
C ALA A 207 -32.88 -14.54 25.03
N ALA A 208 -32.52 -14.21 23.79
CA ALA A 208 -31.13 -14.24 23.34
C ALA A 208 -30.26 -13.23 24.11
N ALA A 209 -30.71 -11.98 24.27
CA ALA A 209 -29.97 -10.96 25.01
C ALA A 209 -29.74 -11.34 26.48
N LEU A 210 -30.75 -11.92 27.15
CA LEU A 210 -30.63 -12.43 28.51
C LEU A 210 -29.70 -13.65 28.59
N GLY A 211 -29.68 -14.52 27.58
CA GLY A 211 -28.76 -15.65 27.48
C GLY A 211 -27.29 -15.23 27.37
N PHE A 212 -27.01 -14.13 26.66
CA PHE A 212 -25.66 -13.56 26.57
C PHE A 212 -25.28 -12.66 27.76
N LEU A 213 -26.24 -12.28 28.61
CA LEU A 213 -25.99 -11.33 29.71
C LEU A 213 -24.93 -11.82 30.71
N PRO A 214 -24.95 -13.08 31.22
CA PRO A 214 -23.91 -13.56 32.13
C PRO A 214 -22.51 -13.52 31.51
N MET A 215 -22.43 -13.86 30.22
CA MET A 215 -21.20 -13.85 29.43
C MET A 215 -20.66 -12.42 29.23
N ALA A 216 -21.55 -11.43 29.08
CA ALA A 216 -21.19 -10.04 28.92
C ALA A 216 -20.64 -9.39 30.20
N ILE A 217 -21.03 -9.88 31.39
CA ILE A 217 -20.62 -9.32 32.70
C ILE A 217 -19.58 -10.14 33.44
N SER A 218 -19.31 -11.39 33.03
CA SER A 218 -18.40 -12.31 33.72
C SER A 218 -17.01 -11.72 33.96
N THR A 219 -16.38 -11.98 35.10
CA THR A 219 -15.00 -11.59 35.45
C THR A 219 -14.04 -12.77 35.59
N SER A 220 -14.49 -13.97 35.25
CA SER A 220 -13.67 -15.18 35.35
C SER A 220 -12.51 -15.21 34.36
N ALA A 221 -11.54 -16.10 34.60
CA ALA A 221 -10.53 -16.43 33.60
C ALA A 221 -11.20 -16.84 32.29
N GLY A 222 -10.68 -16.34 31.15
CA GLY A 222 -11.29 -16.54 29.83
C GLY A 222 -12.41 -15.56 29.46
N ALA A 223 -12.88 -14.73 30.40
CA ALA A 223 -13.91 -13.71 30.11
C ALA A 223 -13.45 -12.64 29.10
N GLU A 224 -12.14 -12.47 28.91
CA GLU A 224 -11.56 -11.56 27.91
C GLU A 224 -11.98 -11.89 26.48
N VAL A 225 -12.17 -13.18 26.18
CA VAL A 225 -12.67 -13.63 24.87
C VAL A 225 -14.20 -13.52 24.82
N GLN A 226 -14.88 -13.72 25.94
CA GLN A 226 -16.33 -13.88 25.98
C GLN A 226 -17.11 -12.56 26.05
N ARG A 227 -16.62 -11.57 26.82
CA ARG A 227 -17.30 -10.28 27.02
C ARG A 227 -17.49 -9.50 25.72
N PRO A 228 -16.50 -9.37 24.83
CA PRO A 228 -16.67 -8.60 23.60
C PRO A 228 -17.69 -9.27 22.67
N LEU A 229 -17.64 -10.61 22.57
CA LEU A 229 -18.59 -11.39 21.77
C LEU A 229 -20.03 -11.16 22.24
N ALA A 230 -20.28 -11.34 23.54
CA ALA A 230 -21.62 -11.19 24.12
C ALA A 230 -22.13 -9.75 24.06
N THR A 231 -21.25 -8.76 24.27
CA THR A 231 -21.60 -7.34 24.24
C THR A 231 -22.08 -6.89 22.86
N VAL A 232 -21.39 -7.34 21.81
CA VAL A 232 -21.78 -7.06 20.42
C VAL A 232 -23.15 -7.63 20.13
N VAL A 233 -23.37 -8.90 20.49
CA VAL A 233 -24.64 -9.58 20.23
C VAL A 233 -25.79 -8.88 20.96
N ILE A 234 -25.64 -8.56 22.25
CA ILE A 234 -26.69 -7.87 23.03
C ILE A 234 -27.01 -6.50 22.43
N GLY A 235 -25.99 -5.66 22.20
CA GLY A 235 -26.20 -4.29 21.68
C GLY A 235 -26.81 -4.30 20.29
N GLY A 236 -26.32 -5.21 19.46
CA GLY A 236 -26.84 -5.46 18.13
C GLY A 236 -28.28 -5.93 18.13
N LEU A 237 -28.66 -6.85 19.01
CA LEU A 237 -30.04 -7.34 19.13
C LEU A 237 -31.00 -6.25 19.56
N VAL A 238 -30.64 -5.45 20.58
CA VAL A 238 -31.50 -4.35 21.05
C VAL A 238 -31.76 -3.35 19.92
N THR A 239 -30.70 -2.92 19.25
CA THR A 239 -30.78 -1.91 18.19
C THR A 239 -31.42 -2.47 16.92
N SER A 240 -31.01 -3.67 16.49
CA SER A 240 -31.58 -4.37 15.33
C SER A 240 -33.06 -4.65 15.51
N THR A 241 -33.51 -5.08 16.69
CA THR A 241 -34.92 -5.40 16.92
C THR A 241 -35.80 -4.15 16.82
N LEU A 242 -35.36 -3.05 17.45
CA LEU A 242 -36.07 -1.76 17.38
C LEU A 242 -36.09 -1.21 15.95
N LEU A 243 -34.93 -1.18 15.29
CA LEU A 243 -34.82 -0.61 13.95
C LEU A 243 -35.47 -1.51 12.89
N THR A 244 -35.39 -2.83 12.99
CA THR A 244 -36.00 -3.74 12.01
C THR A 244 -37.52 -3.67 12.07
N MET A 245 -38.12 -3.58 13.25
CA MET A 245 -39.59 -3.44 13.39
C MET A 245 -40.14 -2.11 12.87
N LEU A 246 -39.30 -1.10 12.67
CA LEU A 246 -39.68 0.20 12.10
C LEU A 246 -39.26 0.33 10.64
N ALA A 247 -37.98 0.09 10.33
CA ALA A 247 -37.39 0.30 9.02
C ALA A 247 -37.82 -0.78 8.02
N LEU A 248 -37.85 -2.06 8.41
CA LEU A 248 -38.11 -3.15 7.47
C LEU A 248 -39.54 -3.11 6.88
N PRO A 249 -40.61 -2.83 7.66
CA PRO A 249 -41.95 -2.67 7.08
C PRO A 249 -42.10 -1.45 6.18
N LEU A 250 -41.40 -0.34 6.50
CA LEU A 250 -41.38 0.85 5.64
C LEU A 250 -40.68 0.56 4.31
N LEU A 251 -39.54 -0.14 4.36
CA LEU A 251 -38.82 -0.56 3.17
C LEU A 251 -39.63 -1.57 2.35
N TYR A 252 -40.34 -2.49 3.01
CA TYR A 252 -41.26 -3.41 2.34
C TYR A 252 -42.37 -2.65 1.58
N ALA A 253 -43.00 -1.65 2.21
CA ALA A 253 -44.03 -0.83 1.58
C ALA A 253 -43.50 -0.09 0.34
N VAL A 254 -42.29 0.48 0.42
CA VAL A 254 -41.65 1.16 -0.72
C VAL A 254 -41.31 0.21 -1.87
N VAL A 255 -40.92 -1.03 -1.57
CA VAL A 255 -40.47 -2.02 -2.57
C VAL A 255 -41.64 -2.75 -3.24
N ASP A 256 -42.73 -3.03 -2.51
CA ASP A 256 -43.91 -3.74 -3.05
C ASP A 256 -44.89 -2.80 -3.77
N ASP A 257 -44.91 -1.50 -3.46
CA ASP A 257 -45.86 -0.51 -4.01
C ASP A 257 -45.31 0.29 -5.23
N ILE A 258 -44.51 -0.35 -6.09
CA ILE A 258 -44.04 0.25 -7.35
C ILE A 258 -45.12 0.10 -8.43
N THR A 259 -46.30 0.67 -8.19
CA THR A 259 -47.26 1.10 -9.22
C THR A 259 -48.05 2.31 -8.72
N GLY A 260 -47.52 3.51 -8.99
CA GLY A 260 -48.30 4.75 -9.02
C GLY A 260 -48.59 5.41 -7.67
N ILE A 261 -47.63 6.18 -7.13
CA ILE A 261 -47.89 7.09 -6.00
C ILE A 261 -48.08 8.53 -6.53
N GLN A 262 -49.33 8.97 -6.56
CA GLN A 262 -49.75 10.38 -6.48
C GLN A 262 -49.92 10.74 -5.01
N LEU A 263 -49.00 11.56 -4.45
CA LEU A 263 -49.21 12.20 -3.15
C LEU A 263 -48.78 13.67 -3.23
N TRP A 264 -49.70 14.55 -2.82
CA TRP A 264 -49.52 15.99 -2.62
C TRP A 264 -49.99 16.34 -1.19
N PRO A 265 -49.48 17.41 -0.52
CA PRO A 265 -48.39 18.31 -0.89
C PRO A 265 -47.19 18.21 0.06
N LEU A 266 -46.07 17.69 -0.41
CA LEU A 266 -44.75 18.15 0.02
C LEU A 266 -43.83 18.01 -1.20
N ARG A 267 -43.46 19.14 -1.78
CA ARG A 267 -42.57 19.22 -2.96
C ARG A 267 -41.15 18.82 -2.55
N PHE A 268 -40.86 17.52 -2.48
CA PHE A 268 -39.49 17.04 -2.55
C PHE A 268 -39.04 17.01 -4.01
N LYS A 269 -38.14 17.94 -4.36
CA LYS A 269 -37.45 17.94 -5.65
C LYS A 269 -36.84 16.56 -5.89
N ARG A 270 -37.26 15.91 -6.97
CA ARG A 270 -36.55 14.78 -7.59
C ARG A 270 -35.08 15.16 -7.77
N GLY A 271 -34.20 14.30 -7.27
CA GLY A 271 -32.75 14.41 -7.45
C GLY A 271 -32.02 14.80 -6.17
N LYS A 272 -31.82 13.81 -5.28
CA LYS A 272 -30.67 13.62 -4.37
C LYS A 272 -31.03 12.64 -3.25
N ALA A 273 -32.25 12.68 -2.70
CA ALA A 273 -32.63 11.85 -1.55
C ALA A 273 -32.67 10.33 -1.84
N VAL A 274 -33.22 9.92 -2.99
CA VAL A 274 -33.18 8.50 -3.43
C VAL A 274 -31.76 8.05 -3.78
N LYS A 275 -30.95 8.97 -4.31
CA LYS A 275 -29.51 8.70 -4.54
C LYS A 275 -28.75 8.58 -3.23
N ILE A 276 -29.07 9.36 -2.20
CA ILE A 276 -28.48 9.29 -0.85
C ILE A 276 -28.93 8.02 -0.12
N LEU A 277 -30.18 7.59 -0.29
CA LEU A 277 -30.67 6.33 0.28
C LEU A 277 -30.05 5.11 -0.42
N LEU A 278 -29.86 5.17 -1.75
CA LEU A 278 -29.07 4.18 -2.50
C LEU A 278 -27.56 4.25 -2.17
N LEU A 279 -27.02 5.43 -1.86
CA LEU A 279 -25.62 5.62 -1.44
C LEU A 279 -25.36 5.08 -0.02
N LEU A 280 -26.38 5.11 0.85
CA LEU A 280 -26.36 4.48 2.19
C LEU A 280 -26.63 2.98 2.16
N LEU A 281 -27.12 2.44 1.03
CA LEU A 281 -27.42 1.03 0.79
C LEU A 281 -26.33 0.29 -0.01
N ILE A 282 -25.32 1.02 -0.52
CA ILE A 282 -24.06 0.41 -0.94
C ILE A 282 -23.36 0.01 0.36
N PRO A 283 -23.20 -1.29 0.66
CA PRO A 283 -22.26 -1.67 1.71
C PRO A 283 -20.94 -1.01 1.34
N SER A 284 -20.25 -0.44 2.32
CA SER A 284 -18.85 -0.04 2.21
C SER A 284 -17.97 -1.26 1.89
N LEU A 285 -18.10 -1.74 0.66
CA LEU A 285 -17.19 -2.50 -0.15
C LEU A 285 -16.53 -1.45 -1.03
N ALA A 286 -15.64 -0.65 -0.44
CA ALA A 286 -14.45 -0.24 -1.17
C ALA A 286 -13.54 -1.47 -1.28
N VAL A 287 -14.03 -2.48 -1.98
CA VAL A 287 -13.20 -3.42 -2.72
C VAL A 287 -13.34 -2.91 -4.13
N SER A 288 -12.25 -2.41 -4.69
CA SER A 288 -12.11 -2.15 -6.11
C SER A 288 -12.41 -3.44 -6.87
N GLN A 289 -13.68 -3.65 -7.22
CA GLN A 289 -14.09 -4.62 -8.20
C GLN A 289 -14.73 -3.84 -9.33
N SER A 290 -13.87 -3.55 -10.31
CA SER A 290 -14.20 -3.24 -11.69
C SER A 290 -15.25 -4.23 -12.17
N THR A 291 -16.51 -3.78 -12.17
CA THR A 291 -17.59 -4.50 -12.84
C THR A 291 -17.45 -4.20 -14.33
N VAL A 292 -16.89 -5.18 -15.04
CA VAL A 292 -16.81 -5.20 -16.50
C VAL A 292 -18.23 -5.19 -17.04
N LEU A 293 -18.63 -4.07 -17.64
CA LEU A 293 -19.80 -4.01 -18.50
C LEU A 293 -19.53 -4.92 -19.71
N PRO A 294 -20.47 -5.81 -20.10
CA PRO A 294 -20.34 -6.59 -21.31
C PRO A 294 -20.52 -5.65 -22.51
N GLY A 295 -19.40 -5.15 -23.04
CA GLY A 295 -19.40 -4.21 -24.16
C GLY A 295 -18.05 -3.57 -24.51
N ASP A 296 -17.08 -3.51 -23.60
CA ASP A 296 -15.73 -3.05 -23.94
C ASP A 296 -14.87 -4.22 -24.42
N GLU A 297 -14.57 -4.25 -25.72
CA GLU A 297 -13.50 -5.09 -26.25
C GLU A 297 -12.21 -4.77 -25.48
N ALA A 298 -11.58 -5.78 -24.87
CA ALA A 298 -10.34 -5.60 -24.14
C ALA A 298 -9.28 -4.98 -25.06
N LYS A 299 -8.95 -3.70 -24.82
CA LYS A 299 -7.99 -2.97 -25.64
C LYS A 299 -6.65 -3.70 -25.57
N VAL A 300 -6.16 -4.16 -26.72
CA VAL A 300 -4.84 -4.80 -26.83
C VAL A 300 -3.79 -3.68 -26.79
N LEU A 301 -2.99 -3.65 -25.73
CA LEU A 301 -2.00 -2.61 -25.50
C LEU A 301 -0.58 -3.13 -25.75
N SER A 302 0.22 -2.33 -26.45
CA SER A 302 1.68 -2.46 -26.51
C SER A 302 2.32 -1.71 -25.35
N LEU A 303 3.62 -1.91 -25.11
CA LEU A 303 4.38 -1.20 -24.06
C LEU A 303 4.16 0.32 -24.10
N ASN A 304 4.19 0.92 -25.28
CA ASN A 304 3.99 2.38 -25.43
C ASN A 304 2.59 2.80 -24.99
N GLY A 305 1.56 2.02 -25.33
CA GLY A 305 0.18 2.30 -24.91
C GLY A 305 -0.01 2.17 -23.40
N VAL A 306 0.67 1.20 -22.77
CA VAL A 306 0.65 1.05 -21.31
C VAL A 306 1.38 2.22 -20.61
N LEU A 307 2.51 2.67 -21.16
CA LEU A 307 3.25 3.83 -20.63
C LEU A 307 2.47 5.14 -20.76
N GLU A 308 1.76 5.34 -21.88
CA GLU A 308 0.91 6.52 -22.08
C GLU A 308 -0.22 6.57 -21.02
N LEU A 309 -0.92 5.45 -20.81
CA LEU A 309 -1.92 5.34 -19.75
C LEU A 309 -1.34 5.57 -18.35
N ALA A 310 -0.11 5.08 -18.09
CA ALA A 310 0.57 5.33 -16.83
C ALA A 310 0.85 6.83 -16.64
N PHE A 311 1.33 7.53 -17.66
CA PHE A 311 1.60 8.97 -17.55
C PHE A 311 0.35 9.82 -17.39
N GLU A 312 -0.78 9.39 -17.96
CA GLU A 312 -2.06 10.10 -17.84
C GLU A 312 -2.74 9.89 -16.47
N ASN A 313 -2.74 8.66 -15.97
CA ASN A 313 -3.56 8.28 -14.80
C ASN A 313 -2.78 8.21 -13.48
N ASN A 314 -1.46 8.06 -13.52
CA ASN A 314 -0.68 7.85 -12.30
C ASN A 314 -0.69 9.11 -11.41
N SER A 315 -1.30 8.96 -10.23
CA SER A 315 -1.44 10.02 -9.23
C SER A 315 -0.12 10.51 -8.63
N GLU A 316 0.91 9.68 -8.59
CA GLU A 316 2.25 10.08 -8.11
C GLU A 316 2.90 11.05 -9.10
N LEU A 317 2.88 10.76 -10.40
CA LEU A 317 3.37 11.69 -11.42
C LEU A 317 2.60 13.02 -11.41
N LYS A 318 1.28 12.95 -11.23
CA LYS A 318 0.46 14.16 -11.06
C LYS A 318 0.87 14.94 -9.82
N ALA A 319 1.16 14.30 -8.69
CA ALA A 319 1.65 14.97 -7.48
C ALA A 319 2.98 15.69 -7.72
N TYR A 320 3.97 15.03 -8.34
CA TYR A 320 5.25 15.66 -8.67
C TYR A 320 5.09 16.81 -9.68
N SER A 321 4.16 16.71 -10.63
CA SER A 321 3.85 17.82 -11.54
C SER A 321 3.29 19.03 -10.80
N LEU A 322 2.41 18.82 -9.81
CA LEU A 322 1.85 19.88 -8.98
C LEU A 322 2.91 20.50 -8.06
N MET A 323 3.84 19.71 -7.52
CA MET A 323 4.99 20.22 -6.75
C MET A 323 5.93 21.10 -7.59
N ALA A 324 6.08 20.80 -8.88
CA ALA A 324 6.80 21.67 -9.81
C ALA A 324 6.05 22.98 -10.04
N GLU A 325 4.73 22.94 -10.27
CA GLU A 325 3.91 24.15 -10.42
C GLU A 325 3.83 24.98 -9.13
N GLU A 326 3.82 24.36 -7.96
CA GLU A 326 3.94 25.04 -6.66
C GLU A 326 5.26 25.82 -6.61
N SER A 327 6.38 25.16 -6.94
CA SER A 327 7.70 25.80 -6.96
C SER A 327 7.79 26.94 -7.98
N ASN A 328 7.11 26.80 -9.12
CA ASN A 328 6.98 27.85 -10.15
C ASN A 328 6.22 29.07 -9.61
N ALA A 329 5.10 28.85 -8.91
CA ALA A 329 4.32 29.92 -8.29
C ALA A 329 5.15 30.68 -7.23
N LEU A 330 6.00 29.98 -6.47
CA LEU A 330 6.91 30.58 -5.49
C LEU A 330 8.01 31.46 -6.13
N ILE A 331 8.28 31.38 -7.44
CA ILE A 331 9.26 32.30 -8.07
C ILE A 331 8.83 33.76 -7.90
N ARG A 332 7.51 34.04 -7.91
CA ARG A 332 6.99 35.40 -7.76
C ARG A 332 7.12 35.95 -6.34
N THR A 333 7.25 35.08 -5.32
CA THR A 333 7.44 35.52 -3.93
C THR A 333 8.82 36.11 -3.68
N ALA A 334 9.75 36.00 -4.63
CA ALA A 334 11.05 36.64 -4.55
C ALA A 334 11.00 38.17 -4.48
N PHE A 335 9.88 38.79 -4.87
CA PHE A 335 9.62 40.22 -4.69
C PHE A 335 8.58 40.45 -3.57
N SER A 336 8.73 39.74 -2.45
CA SER A 336 7.94 39.99 -1.26
C SER A 336 8.40 41.28 -0.60
N ILE A 337 7.76 42.38 -0.95
CA ILE A 337 7.94 43.67 -0.29
C ILE A 337 7.19 43.61 1.04
N ASP A 338 7.76 44.20 2.09
CA ASP A 338 7.12 44.28 3.40
C ASP A 338 5.75 44.97 3.32
N LYS A 339 4.88 44.69 4.31
CA LYS A 339 3.58 45.35 4.36
C LYS A 339 3.77 46.85 4.56
N THR A 340 3.06 47.66 3.78
CA THR A 340 2.96 49.10 4.01
C THR A 340 2.41 49.32 5.42
N SER A 341 3.17 50.01 6.26
CA SER A 341 2.77 50.34 7.61
C SER A 341 2.04 51.68 7.58
N LEU A 342 0.74 51.65 7.86
CA LEU A 342 -0.08 52.83 8.03
C LEU A 342 -0.26 53.09 9.52
N TYR A 343 0.03 54.31 9.96
CA TYR A 343 -0.05 54.68 11.36
C TYR A 343 -0.73 56.02 11.55
N TYR A 344 -1.39 56.18 12.70
CA TYR A 344 -1.86 57.45 13.21
C TYR A 344 -1.21 57.67 14.57
N SER A 345 -0.45 58.75 14.69
CA SER A 345 0.23 59.14 15.92
C SER A 345 -0.39 60.42 16.47
N TYR A 346 -0.65 60.44 17.77
CA TYR A 346 -1.08 61.63 18.49
C TYR A 346 -0.24 61.72 19.75
N ASP A 347 0.48 62.83 19.91
CA ASP A 347 1.34 63.12 21.04
C ASP A 347 1.05 64.55 21.51
N GLU A 348 0.69 64.70 22.79
CA GLU A 348 0.39 65.99 23.40
C GLU A 348 1.61 66.93 23.43
N ASN A 349 2.84 66.38 23.30
CA ASN A 349 4.07 67.15 23.24
C ASN A 349 4.46 67.57 21.80
N ASN A 350 3.80 67.04 20.77
CA ASN A 350 4.06 67.39 19.38
C ASN A 350 3.15 68.55 18.97
N ILE A 351 3.62 69.78 19.15
CA ILE A 351 2.83 71.01 19.05
C ILE A 351 3.03 71.67 17.67
N ALA A 352 1.92 72.02 16.99
CA ALA A 352 1.94 72.77 15.74
C ALA A 352 2.10 74.29 15.98
N ALA A 353 2.30 75.08 14.92
CA ALA A 353 2.55 76.53 15.04
C ALA A 353 1.40 77.34 15.68
N ASN A 354 0.22 76.75 15.85
CA ASN A 354 -0.92 77.33 16.56
C ASN A 354 -0.97 76.97 18.06
N ASP A 355 0.13 76.49 18.64
CA ASP A 355 0.29 76.10 20.05
C ASP A 355 -0.58 74.93 20.52
N TYR A 356 -1.15 74.14 19.58
CA TYR A 356 -1.93 72.94 19.90
C TYR A 356 -1.30 71.63 19.38
N PRO A 357 -1.53 70.50 20.06
CA PRO A 357 -1.05 69.19 19.63
C PRO A 357 -1.51 68.81 18.21
N ILE A 358 -0.64 68.14 17.46
CA ILE A 358 -0.89 67.67 16.09
C ILE A 358 -1.13 66.17 16.04
N GLY A 359 -2.16 65.76 15.30
CA GLY A 359 -2.35 64.35 14.91
C GLY A 359 -1.66 64.08 13.59
N VAL A 360 -0.79 63.07 13.53
CA VAL A 360 -0.01 62.71 12.34
C VAL A 360 -0.54 61.41 11.75
N LEU A 361 -1.02 61.45 10.52
CA LEU A 361 -1.31 60.27 9.73
C LEU A 361 -0.15 60.01 8.77
N GLY A 362 0.44 58.81 8.84
CA GLY A 362 1.61 58.45 8.04
C GLY A 362 1.51 57.07 7.43
N GLY A 363 2.27 56.89 6.35
CA GLY A 363 2.52 55.60 5.73
C GLY A 363 4.01 55.42 5.48
N GLU A 364 4.57 54.30 5.90
CA GLU A 364 5.95 53.91 5.59
C GLU A 364 6.00 52.57 4.86
N GLN A 365 6.94 52.46 3.93
CA GLN A 365 7.24 51.26 3.20
C GLN A 365 8.72 50.92 3.35
N ARG A 366 9.00 49.68 3.73
CA ARG A 366 10.37 49.15 3.85
C ARG A 366 10.70 48.28 2.65
N PHE A 367 11.94 48.37 2.19
CA PHE A 367 12.49 47.60 1.09
C PHE A 367 13.85 47.04 1.49
N ASP A 368 14.04 45.74 1.28
CA ASP A 368 15.37 45.16 1.28
C ASP A 368 16.21 45.76 0.14
N PHE A 369 17.53 45.69 0.28
CA PHE A 369 18.41 46.10 -0.79
C PHE A 369 18.11 45.31 -2.08
N PRO A 370 18.03 45.93 -3.27
CA PRO A 370 17.53 45.27 -4.49
C PRO A 370 18.21 43.95 -4.87
N THR A 371 19.49 43.77 -4.52
CA THR A 371 20.24 42.53 -4.79
C THR A 371 19.71 41.33 -4.02
N VAL A 372 19.01 41.52 -2.90
CA VAL A 372 18.33 40.45 -2.14
C VAL A 372 17.25 39.81 -3.01
N TYR A 373 16.36 40.61 -3.59
CA TYR A 373 15.26 40.13 -4.44
C TYR A 373 15.77 39.36 -5.67
N PHE A 374 16.83 39.83 -6.33
CA PHE A 374 17.41 39.12 -7.48
C PHE A 374 18.07 37.80 -7.08
N ALA A 375 18.77 37.76 -5.94
CA ALA A 375 19.35 36.53 -5.41
C ALA A 375 18.25 35.52 -5.01
N GLN A 376 17.18 36.01 -4.38
CA GLN A 376 16.03 35.19 -3.98
C GLN A 376 15.29 34.63 -5.20
N LYS A 377 15.09 35.45 -6.24
CA LYS A 377 14.48 35.00 -7.50
C LYS A 377 15.30 33.88 -8.11
N LYS A 378 16.63 34.02 -8.15
CA LYS A 378 17.52 32.97 -8.65
C LYS A 378 17.43 31.69 -7.81
N ALA A 379 17.37 31.80 -6.48
CA ALA A 379 17.20 30.65 -5.59
C ALA A 379 15.86 29.94 -5.84
N ASN A 380 14.76 30.69 -6.00
CA ASN A 380 13.44 30.13 -6.29
C ASN A 380 13.37 29.49 -7.68
N THR A 381 13.99 30.09 -8.71
CA THR A 381 14.10 29.47 -10.05
C THR A 381 14.86 28.14 -9.98
N LEU A 382 15.95 28.06 -9.20
CA LEU A 382 16.69 26.82 -9.03
C LEU A 382 15.89 25.78 -8.24
N ALA A 383 15.09 26.20 -7.26
CA ALA A 383 14.14 25.32 -6.57
C ALA A 383 13.09 24.75 -7.53
N TYR A 384 12.55 25.55 -8.45
CA TYR A 384 11.68 25.07 -9.52
C TYR A 384 12.36 24.06 -10.43
N ASN A 385 13.59 24.35 -10.90
CA ASN A 385 14.35 23.40 -11.72
C ASN A 385 14.60 22.08 -10.97
N MET A 386 14.88 22.14 -9.66
CA MET A 386 14.99 20.93 -8.83
C MET A 386 13.67 20.14 -8.79
N ALA A 387 12.53 20.81 -8.68
CA ALA A 387 11.22 20.14 -8.69
C ALA A 387 10.93 19.48 -10.04
N VAL A 388 11.29 20.14 -11.16
CA VAL A 388 11.23 19.54 -12.51
C VAL A 388 12.13 18.31 -12.62
N ASN A 389 13.39 18.39 -12.17
CA ASN A 389 14.29 17.22 -12.19
C ASN A 389 13.74 16.06 -11.33
N ARG A 390 13.08 16.34 -10.20
CA ARG A 390 12.41 15.30 -9.39
C ARG A 390 11.27 14.63 -10.15
N LEU A 391 10.47 15.42 -10.89
CA LEU A 391 9.44 14.88 -11.78
C LEU A 391 10.07 13.99 -12.85
N ASP A 392 11.19 14.39 -13.45
CA ASP A 392 11.88 13.60 -14.47
C ASP A 392 12.47 12.31 -13.90
N VAL A 393 13.06 12.34 -12.69
CA VAL A 393 13.48 11.13 -11.96
C VAL A 393 12.29 10.19 -11.78
N LYS A 394 11.16 10.71 -11.27
CA LYS A 394 9.99 9.88 -11.02
C LYS A 394 9.36 9.34 -12.31
N LYS A 395 9.38 10.12 -13.40
CA LYS A 395 8.94 9.66 -14.71
C LYS A 395 9.78 8.50 -15.23
N ARG A 396 11.12 8.56 -15.06
CA ARG A 396 12.02 7.44 -15.41
C ARG A 396 11.76 6.21 -14.54
N GLU A 397 11.57 6.40 -13.25
CA GLU A 397 11.26 5.32 -12.30
C GLU A 397 9.95 4.60 -12.65
N ILE A 398 8.86 5.34 -12.89
CA ILE A 398 7.58 4.75 -13.33
C ILE A 398 7.73 4.06 -14.69
N THR A 399 8.48 4.64 -15.62
CA THR A 399 8.76 4.00 -16.92
C THR A 399 9.48 2.66 -16.74
N ARG A 400 10.46 2.61 -15.82
CA ARG A 400 11.19 1.38 -15.46
C ARG A 400 10.24 0.34 -14.90
N GLU A 401 9.50 0.66 -13.85
CA GLU A 401 8.64 -0.30 -13.15
C GLU A 401 7.51 -0.82 -14.05
N VAL A 402 6.86 0.06 -14.82
CA VAL A 402 5.83 -0.33 -15.80
C VAL A 402 6.42 -1.23 -16.88
N SER A 403 7.60 -0.90 -17.42
CA SER A 403 8.26 -1.75 -18.41
C SER A 403 8.62 -3.11 -17.83
N LYS A 404 9.17 -3.16 -16.61
CA LYS A 404 9.54 -4.41 -15.94
C LYS A 404 8.33 -5.30 -15.69
N ALA A 405 7.22 -4.72 -15.22
CA ALA A 405 5.95 -5.41 -15.05
C ALA A 405 5.40 -5.94 -16.38
N TYR A 406 5.45 -5.14 -17.45
CA TYR A 406 5.02 -5.56 -18.79
C TYR A 406 5.83 -6.76 -19.31
N TYR A 407 7.16 -6.73 -19.21
CA TYR A 407 8.00 -7.84 -19.66
C TYR A 407 7.89 -9.08 -18.77
N ASN A 408 7.61 -8.91 -17.48
CA ASN A 408 7.31 -10.04 -16.59
C ASN A 408 5.99 -10.72 -17.00
N LEU A 409 4.97 -9.94 -17.34
CA LEU A 409 3.70 -10.45 -17.85
C LEU A 409 3.89 -11.20 -19.19
N LEU A 410 4.75 -10.67 -20.07
CA LEU A 410 5.11 -11.33 -21.34
C LEU A 410 5.82 -12.66 -21.11
N PHE A 411 6.75 -12.70 -20.15
CA PHE A 411 7.43 -13.92 -19.70
C PHE A 411 6.42 -14.97 -19.22
N LEU A 412 5.48 -14.59 -18.34
CA LEU A 412 4.47 -15.51 -17.82
C LEU A 412 3.53 -16.04 -18.92
N LYS A 413 3.14 -15.21 -19.90
CA LYS A 413 2.36 -15.66 -21.07
C LYS A 413 3.13 -16.68 -21.93
N ASN A 414 4.45 -16.48 -22.12
CA ASN A 414 5.28 -17.45 -22.83
C ASN A 414 5.44 -18.75 -22.02
N MET A 415 5.55 -18.66 -20.70
CA MET A 415 5.57 -19.81 -19.79
C MET A 415 4.25 -20.60 -19.82
N GLN A 416 3.11 -19.91 -19.83
CA GLN A 416 1.79 -20.51 -20.03
C GLN A 416 1.72 -21.28 -21.36
N THR A 417 2.16 -20.65 -22.45
CA THR A 417 2.20 -21.29 -23.78
C THR A 417 3.08 -22.55 -23.81
N LEU A 418 4.16 -22.57 -23.02
CA LEU A 418 5.01 -23.76 -22.87
C LEU A 418 4.27 -24.86 -22.11
N TYR A 419 3.71 -24.56 -20.94
CA TYR A 419 3.01 -25.54 -20.11
C TYR A 419 1.73 -26.06 -20.75
N GLU A 420 1.03 -25.28 -21.58
CA GLU A 420 -0.10 -25.75 -22.40
C GLU A 420 0.32 -26.84 -23.39
N LYS A 421 1.51 -26.74 -23.99
CA LYS A 421 2.05 -27.78 -24.87
C LYS A 421 2.39 -29.05 -24.08
N VAL A 422 2.94 -28.88 -22.88
CA VAL A 422 3.33 -29.98 -21.99
C VAL A 422 2.10 -30.72 -21.45
N ASP A 423 1.09 -29.99 -21.01
CA ASP A 423 -0.19 -30.52 -20.52
C ASP A 423 -0.85 -31.39 -21.61
N SER A 424 -0.98 -30.85 -22.83
CA SER A 424 -1.51 -31.60 -23.98
C SER A 424 -0.78 -32.92 -24.27
N ILE A 425 0.52 -32.99 -23.99
CA ILE A 425 1.31 -34.21 -24.13
C ILE A 425 0.96 -35.19 -22.99
N TYR A 426 1.02 -34.76 -21.73
CA TYR A 426 0.77 -35.63 -20.57
C TYR A 426 -0.69 -36.07 -20.43
N THR A 427 -1.68 -35.26 -20.81
CA THR A 427 -3.09 -35.66 -20.83
C THR A 427 -3.32 -36.83 -21.78
N ARG A 428 -2.75 -36.75 -23.00
CA ARG A 428 -2.86 -37.85 -23.99
C ARG A 428 -2.20 -39.12 -23.47
N PHE A 429 -1.04 -39.00 -22.82
CA PHE A 429 -0.37 -40.16 -22.25
C PHE A 429 -1.11 -40.77 -21.06
N SER A 430 -1.64 -39.95 -20.14
CA SER A 430 -2.42 -40.45 -19.00
C SER A 430 -3.65 -41.24 -19.46
N LEU A 431 -4.39 -40.73 -20.44
CA LEU A 431 -5.53 -41.42 -21.05
C LEU A 431 -5.11 -42.74 -21.73
N ALA A 432 -4.01 -42.73 -22.49
CA ALA A 432 -3.50 -43.93 -23.12
C ALA A 432 -3.05 -44.98 -22.09
N SER A 433 -2.36 -44.57 -21.03
CA SER A 433 -1.91 -45.46 -19.95
C SER A 433 -3.08 -46.15 -19.23
N GLU A 434 -4.21 -45.46 -19.02
CA GLU A 434 -5.41 -46.06 -18.43
C GLU A 434 -5.95 -47.21 -19.30
N THR A 435 -6.03 -46.99 -20.63
CA THR A 435 -6.46 -48.03 -21.56
C THR A 435 -5.48 -49.21 -21.62
N SER A 436 -4.18 -48.94 -21.64
CA SER A 436 -3.14 -49.98 -21.67
C SER A 436 -3.10 -50.81 -20.39
N TYR A 437 -3.36 -50.19 -19.23
CA TYR A 437 -3.44 -50.90 -17.95
C TYR A 437 -4.65 -51.84 -17.92
N ASN A 438 -5.81 -51.37 -18.37
CA ASN A 438 -7.02 -52.20 -18.45
C ASN A 438 -6.87 -53.40 -19.40
N GLN A 439 -5.95 -53.31 -20.37
CA GLN A 439 -5.59 -54.39 -21.29
C GLN A 439 -4.46 -55.30 -20.77
N GLY A 440 -3.90 -55.00 -19.60
CA GLY A 440 -2.79 -55.74 -19.00
C GLY A 440 -1.43 -55.49 -19.66
N ALA A 441 -1.28 -54.43 -20.46
CA ALA A 441 -0.07 -54.14 -21.23
C ALA A 441 0.99 -53.33 -20.44
N ILE A 442 0.61 -52.65 -19.35
CA ILE A 442 1.51 -51.87 -18.49
C ILE A 442 1.28 -52.19 -17.01
N THR A 443 2.25 -51.85 -16.16
CA THR A 443 2.16 -52.04 -14.71
C THR A 443 1.30 -50.97 -14.04
N TYR A 444 0.78 -51.27 -12.84
CA TYR A 444 0.06 -50.28 -12.03
C TYR A 444 0.92 -49.08 -11.64
N LEU A 445 2.23 -49.28 -11.42
CA LEU A 445 3.17 -48.22 -11.10
C LEU A 445 3.32 -47.23 -12.28
N GLU A 446 3.35 -47.71 -13.52
CA GLU A 446 3.42 -46.85 -14.71
C GLU A 446 2.16 -46.01 -14.88
N LEU A 447 0.98 -46.60 -14.63
CA LEU A 447 -0.28 -45.84 -14.60
C LEU A 447 -0.23 -44.71 -13.55
N LEU A 448 0.19 -45.03 -12.32
CA LEU A 448 0.30 -44.04 -11.24
C LEU A 448 1.29 -42.93 -11.58
N ASN A 449 2.43 -43.26 -12.19
CA ASN A 449 3.41 -42.26 -12.60
C ASN A 449 2.85 -41.33 -13.69
N ALA A 450 2.10 -41.87 -14.65
CA ALA A 450 1.45 -41.07 -15.70
C ALA A 450 0.39 -40.11 -15.15
N GLN A 451 -0.46 -40.61 -14.24
CA GLN A 451 -1.46 -39.79 -13.56
C GLN A 451 -0.81 -38.72 -12.67
N SER A 452 0.25 -39.08 -11.93
CA SER A 452 1.01 -38.15 -11.08
C SER A 452 1.61 -37.00 -11.89
N LYS A 453 2.26 -37.32 -13.02
CA LYS A 453 2.87 -36.30 -13.90
C LYS A 453 1.84 -35.39 -14.55
N HIS A 454 0.72 -35.93 -15.00
CA HIS A 454 -0.38 -35.11 -15.51
C HIS A 454 -0.92 -34.15 -14.43
N GLN A 455 -1.13 -34.64 -13.21
CA GLN A 455 -1.60 -33.81 -12.08
C GLN A 455 -0.57 -32.72 -11.70
N GLU A 456 0.72 -33.03 -11.74
CA GLU A 456 1.81 -32.09 -11.47
C GLU A 456 1.80 -30.93 -12.49
N VAL A 457 1.73 -31.24 -13.79
CA VAL A 457 1.71 -30.23 -14.86
C VAL A 457 0.45 -29.37 -14.80
N PHE A 458 -0.72 -29.98 -14.57
CA PHE A 458 -1.98 -29.26 -14.39
C PHE A 458 -1.91 -28.25 -13.23
N LEU A 459 -1.31 -28.66 -12.10
CA LEU A 459 -1.09 -27.76 -10.96
C LEU A 459 -0.18 -26.59 -11.34
N ILE A 460 0.94 -26.84 -12.03
CA ILE A 460 1.85 -25.78 -12.47
C ILE A 460 1.14 -24.82 -13.43
N GLN A 461 0.38 -25.32 -14.40
CA GLN A 461 -0.38 -24.48 -15.33
C GLN A 461 -1.38 -23.57 -14.59
N SER A 462 -2.08 -24.12 -13.58
CA SER A 462 -2.97 -23.33 -12.73
C SER A 462 -2.21 -22.26 -11.93
N GLN A 463 -0.99 -22.56 -11.46
CA GLN A 463 -0.13 -21.58 -10.77
C GLN A 463 0.29 -20.45 -11.72
N VAL A 464 0.73 -20.78 -12.94
CA VAL A 464 1.10 -19.77 -13.96
C VAL A 464 -0.07 -18.86 -14.27
N GLN A 465 -1.30 -19.40 -14.37
CA GLN A 465 -2.48 -18.58 -14.57
C GLN A 465 -2.70 -17.59 -13.41
N HIS A 466 -2.57 -18.04 -12.17
CA HIS A 466 -2.65 -17.15 -11.01
C HIS A 466 -1.52 -16.12 -10.99
N ASP A 467 -0.30 -16.48 -11.38
CA ASP A 467 0.81 -15.54 -11.50
C ASP A 467 0.56 -14.48 -12.59
N ILE A 468 -0.09 -14.85 -13.70
CA ILE A 468 -0.53 -13.91 -14.75
C ILE A 468 -1.56 -12.93 -14.17
N ASP A 469 -2.56 -13.44 -13.43
CA ASP A 469 -3.59 -12.60 -12.80
C ASP A 469 -2.96 -11.61 -11.81
N ILE A 470 -2.03 -12.08 -10.96
CA ILE A 470 -1.24 -11.25 -10.03
C ILE A 470 -0.41 -10.20 -10.78
N ALA A 471 0.22 -10.58 -11.90
CA ALA A 471 1.02 -9.66 -12.70
C ALA A 471 0.16 -8.58 -13.37
N TYR A 472 -1.07 -8.90 -13.79
CA TYR A 472 -2.05 -7.90 -14.24
C TYR A 472 -2.48 -6.97 -13.12
N GLU A 473 -2.72 -7.46 -11.90
CA GLU A 473 -3.04 -6.60 -10.75
C GLU A 473 -1.89 -5.64 -10.43
N HIS A 474 -0.65 -6.14 -10.46
CA HIS A 474 0.54 -5.31 -10.25
C HIS A 474 0.69 -4.24 -11.33
N LEU A 475 0.56 -4.62 -12.61
CA LEU A 475 0.61 -3.66 -13.72
C LEU A 475 -0.52 -2.63 -13.62
N SER A 476 -1.74 -3.06 -13.27
CA SER A 476 -2.91 -2.20 -13.09
C SER A 476 -2.70 -1.19 -11.95
N THR A 477 -2.01 -1.60 -10.88
CA THR A 477 -1.64 -0.71 -9.76
C THR A 477 -0.66 0.38 -10.19
N LEU A 478 0.30 0.04 -11.07
CA LEU A 478 1.28 1.00 -11.58
C LEU A 478 0.68 2.01 -12.55
N ILE A 479 -0.19 1.54 -13.46
CA ILE A 479 -0.85 2.40 -14.46
C ILE A 479 -2.05 3.18 -13.88
N GLN A 480 -2.67 2.69 -12.79
CA GLN A 480 -3.87 3.25 -12.16
C GLN A 480 -5.04 3.42 -13.15
N PHE A 481 -5.30 2.38 -13.94
CA PHE A 481 -6.33 2.37 -14.98
C PHE A 481 -7.48 1.43 -14.60
N ASP A 482 -8.70 1.97 -14.53
CA ASP A 482 -9.87 1.26 -13.99
C ASP A 482 -10.59 0.35 -14.99
N SER A 483 -10.13 0.26 -16.25
CA SER A 483 -10.78 -0.54 -17.30
C SER A 483 -10.00 -1.80 -17.64
N VAL A 484 -10.68 -2.80 -18.22
CA VAL A 484 -10.06 -4.06 -18.64
C VAL A 484 -9.18 -3.85 -19.86
N TYR A 485 -7.98 -4.39 -19.83
CA TYR A 485 -7.05 -4.39 -20.95
C TYR A 485 -6.32 -5.74 -21.04
N THR A 486 -5.75 -6.02 -22.20
CA THR A 486 -4.86 -7.17 -22.39
C THR A 486 -3.59 -6.70 -23.08
N ILE A 487 -2.46 -7.32 -22.78
CA ILE A 487 -1.21 -7.00 -23.49
C ILE A 487 -1.11 -7.77 -24.80
N SER A 488 -0.45 -7.15 -25.79
CA SER A 488 -0.07 -7.79 -27.06
C SER A 488 0.66 -9.11 -26.81
N ASN A 489 0.29 -10.17 -27.54
CA ASN A 489 0.92 -11.50 -27.40
C ASN A 489 2.18 -11.60 -28.28
N GLU A 490 3.06 -10.61 -28.15
CA GLU A 490 4.37 -10.62 -28.80
C GLU A 490 5.28 -11.65 -28.13
N GLY A 491 6.11 -12.35 -28.90
CA GLY A 491 7.10 -13.26 -28.31
C GLY A 491 8.08 -12.50 -27.41
N LEU A 492 8.57 -13.13 -26.34
CA LEU A 492 9.61 -12.53 -25.50
C LEU A 492 10.90 -12.39 -26.34
N GLN A 493 11.32 -11.15 -26.61
CA GLN A 493 12.53 -10.84 -27.39
C GLN A 493 13.64 -10.28 -26.50
N ILE A 494 14.88 -10.43 -26.93
CA ILE A 494 16.04 -9.83 -26.26
C ILE A 494 16.04 -8.31 -26.41
N LEU A 495 16.23 -7.59 -25.30
CA LEU A 495 16.27 -6.13 -25.29
C LEU A 495 17.68 -5.58 -25.48
N LEU A 496 17.77 -4.42 -26.12
CA LEU A 496 19.02 -3.70 -26.32
C LEU A 496 19.27 -2.69 -25.20
N VAL A 497 20.52 -2.62 -24.76
CA VAL A 497 21.00 -1.62 -23.82
C VAL A 497 21.12 -0.26 -24.53
N LYS A 498 20.35 0.71 -24.07
CA LYS A 498 20.34 2.13 -24.47
C LYS A 498 20.84 2.98 -23.30
N ALA A 499 22.01 2.65 -22.77
CA ALA A 499 22.54 3.32 -21.59
C ALA A 499 22.90 4.78 -21.92
N ASP A 500 22.26 5.72 -21.23
CA ASP A 500 22.65 7.12 -21.24
C ASP A 500 23.94 7.35 -20.42
N SER A 501 24.68 8.41 -20.75
CA SER A 501 25.82 8.84 -19.93
C SER A 501 25.34 9.35 -18.57
N VAL A 502 26.17 9.24 -17.54
CA VAL A 502 25.87 9.76 -16.18
C VAL A 502 25.44 11.24 -16.23
N GLY A 503 25.99 12.00 -17.18
CA GLY A 503 25.70 13.42 -17.37
C GLY A 503 24.28 13.72 -17.86
N ALA A 504 23.54 12.73 -18.37
CA ALA A 504 22.15 12.88 -18.80
C ALA A 504 21.14 12.39 -17.74
N ASP A 505 21.61 12.00 -16.55
CA ASP A 505 20.77 11.51 -15.47
C ASP A 505 20.04 12.66 -14.73
N PRO A 506 18.69 12.61 -14.61
CA PRO A 506 17.92 13.62 -13.89
C PRO A 506 18.22 13.72 -12.39
N GLY A 507 18.66 12.63 -11.75
CA GLY A 507 19.09 12.64 -10.35
C GLY A 507 20.39 13.43 -10.16
N LEU A 508 21.33 13.30 -11.09
CA LEU A 508 22.52 14.14 -11.13
C LEU A 508 22.16 15.61 -11.39
N HIS A 509 21.28 15.90 -12.36
CA HIS A 509 20.80 17.27 -12.60
C HIS A 509 20.10 17.88 -11.38
N TYR A 510 19.34 17.07 -10.63
CA TYR A 510 18.74 17.48 -9.38
C TYR A 510 19.81 17.90 -8.36
N LEU A 511 20.86 17.09 -8.15
CA LEU A 511 21.95 17.42 -7.22
C LEU A 511 22.79 18.62 -7.67
N GLN A 512 23.04 18.76 -8.97
CA GLN A 512 23.69 19.95 -9.53
C GLN A 512 22.87 21.22 -9.26
N ASN A 513 21.56 21.18 -9.53
CA ASN A 513 20.66 22.29 -9.23
C ASN A 513 20.54 22.55 -7.73
N ALA A 514 20.62 21.51 -6.88
CA ALA A 514 20.70 21.66 -5.43
C ALA A 514 21.95 22.44 -5.01
N GLY A 515 23.12 22.12 -5.57
CA GLY A 515 24.37 22.84 -5.28
C GLY A 515 24.30 24.30 -5.73
N LEU A 516 23.76 24.54 -6.94
CA LEU A 516 23.53 25.89 -7.45
C LEU A 516 22.54 26.67 -6.58
N LYS A 517 21.48 26.02 -6.09
CA LYS A 517 20.49 26.62 -5.19
C LYS A 517 21.15 27.03 -3.87
N GLN A 518 21.96 26.16 -3.25
CA GLN A 518 22.68 26.51 -2.02
C GLN A 518 23.61 27.72 -2.21
N ASN A 519 24.27 27.83 -3.37
CA ASN A 519 25.07 29.01 -3.70
C ASN A 519 24.20 30.27 -3.89
N ALA A 520 23.02 30.15 -4.50
CA ALA A 520 22.08 31.28 -4.62
C ALA A 520 21.54 31.74 -3.26
N GLU A 521 21.15 30.81 -2.40
CA GLU A 521 20.71 31.10 -1.02
C GLU A 521 21.84 31.69 -0.16
N LEU A 522 23.07 31.22 -0.32
CA LEU A 522 24.25 31.84 0.31
C LEU A 522 24.39 33.32 -0.08
N LYS A 523 24.08 33.68 -1.33
CA LYS A 523 24.09 35.08 -1.78
C LYS A 523 22.93 35.88 -1.19
N VAL A 524 21.75 35.29 -1.02
CA VAL A 524 20.63 35.92 -0.30
C VAL A 524 21.07 36.27 1.12
N GLU A 525 21.60 35.31 1.86
CA GLU A 525 22.03 35.53 3.25
C GLU A 525 23.17 36.56 3.34
N LYS A 526 24.06 36.64 2.34
CA LYS A 526 25.07 37.72 2.29
C LYS A 526 24.48 39.08 1.98
N ASN A 527 23.48 39.15 1.10
CA ASN A 527 22.86 40.42 0.70
C ASN A 527 21.95 40.98 1.80
N LEU A 528 21.40 40.15 2.68
CA LEU A 528 20.66 40.60 3.88
C LEU A 528 21.54 41.32 4.91
N LEU A 529 22.87 41.28 4.77
CA LEU A 529 23.78 42.12 5.55
C LEU A 529 23.88 43.56 5.01
N LEU A 530 23.35 43.83 3.81
CA LEU A 530 23.30 45.17 3.24
C LEU A 530 22.20 46.00 3.93
N PRO A 531 22.29 47.33 3.88
CA PRO A 531 21.28 48.17 4.51
C PRO A 531 19.89 48.04 3.86
N GLU A 532 18.84 48.12 4.66
CA GLU A 532 17.46 48.29 4.20
C GLU A 532 17.17 49.76 3.87
N LEU A 533 16.20 50.00 3.00
CA LEU A 533 15.74 51.33 2.61
C LEU A 533 14.30 51.53 3.08
N THR A 534 14.03 52.66 3.73
CA THR A 534 12.67 53.01 4.16
C THR A 534 12.25 54.31 3.49
N LEU A 535 11.00 54.34 3.00
CA LEU A 535 10.37 55.51 2.42
C LEU A 535 9.07 55.76 3.17
N GLY A 536 8.96 56.93 3.80
CA GLY A 536 7.81 57.37 4.57
C GLY A 536 7.21 58.66 4.02
N TYR A 537 5.90 58.79 4.13
CA TYR A 537 5.18 60.03 3.89
C TYR A 537 4.14 60.23 5.00
N PHE A 538 4.05 61.44 5.53
CA PHE A 538 3.09 61.76 6.58
C PHE A 538 2.46 63.13 6.37
N ASN A 539 1.24 63.28 6.91
CA ASN A 539 0.51 64.53 6.95
C ASN A 539 -0.06 64.72 8.36
N GLY A 540 0.36 65.79 9.01
CA GLY A 540 -0.12 66.21 10.32
C GLY A 540 -1.15 67.32 10.21
N ALA A 541 -2.22 67.24 11.01
CA ALA A 541 -3.20 68.31 11.15
C ALA A 541 -3.78 68.33 12.56
N ASN A 542 -4.34 69.47 12.98
CA ASN A 542 -5.12 69.58 14.20
C ASN A 542 -6.47 70.27 13.93
N ARG A 543 -7.34 70.31 14.95
CA ARG A 543 -8.73 70.81 14.83
C ARG A 543 -8.95 72.17 15.50
N TYR A 544 -7.87 72.85 15.89
CA TYR A 544 -7.94 74.10 16.64
C TYR A 544 -7.91 75.32 15.70
N GLU A 545 -8.23 76.50 16.24
CA GLU A 545 -8.22 77.74 15.45
C GLU A 545 -6.80 78.02 14.92
N GLY A 546 -6.68 78.44 13.65
CA GLY A 546 -5.39 78.60 12.98
C GLY A 546 -4.69 77.28 12.56
N ALA A 547 -5.42 76.17 12.47
CA ALA A 547 -4.87 74.89 12.00
C ALA A 547 -4.38 74.94 10.54
N GLU A 548 -3.19 74.39 10.31
CA GLU A 548 -2.61 74.16 8.98
C GLU A 548 -2.28 72.67 8.79
N ASN A 549 -2.10 72.24 7.54
CA ASN A 549 -1.66 70.89 7.20
C ASN A 549 -0.14 70.86 7.03
N TYR A 550 0.52 69.95 7.74
CA TYR A 550 1.96 69.79 7.75
C TYR A 550 2.35 68.47 7.08
N GLN A 551 2.79 68.55 5.83
CA GLN A 551 3.23 67.38 5.06
C GLN A 551 4.74 67.18 5.19
N GLY A 552 5.16 65.93 5.30
CA GLY A 552 6.56 65.56 5.37
C GLY A 552 6.84 64.22 4.68
N PHE A 553 8.09 64.01 4.31
CA PHE A 553 8.58 62.73 3.83
C PHE A 553 9.81 62.31 4.64
N GLU A 554 9.99 61.02 4.78
CA GLU A 554 11.10 60.40 5.50
C GLU A 554 11.82 59.42 4.56
N VAL A 555 13.14 59.48 4.54
CA VAL A 555 13.98 58.49 3.85
C VAL A 555 14.96 57.98 4.88
N GLY A 556 14.85 56.69 5.22
CA GLY A 556 15.71 56.04 6.18
C GLY A 556 16.55 54.94 5.54
N VAL A 557 17.68 54.66 6.19
CA VAL A 557 18.56 53.54 5.85
C VAL A 557 18.77 52.74 7.13
N GLY A 558 18.25 51.52 7.17
CA GLY A 558 18.44 50.62 8.31
C GLY A 558 19.73 49.83 8.13
N VAL A 559 20.70 50.04 9.02
CA VAL A 559 21.97 49.30 9.01
C VAL A 559 21.91 48.23 10.08
N PRO A 560 21.99 46.92 9.73
CA PRO A 560 22.03 45.88 10.75
C PRO A 560 23.32 46.05 11.57
N LEU A 561 23.22 46.19 12.90
CA LEU A 561 24.41 46.32 13.78
C LEU A 561 24.80 45.00 14.46
N PHE A 562 23.84 44.06 14.57
CA PHE A 562 24.03 42.77 15.22
C PHE A 562 24.06 41.63 14.18
N PHE A 563 25.26 41.30 13.69
CA PHE A 563 25.43 40.34 12.60
C PHE A 563 25.59 38.87 13.02
N GLY A 564 25.49 38.57 14.32
CA GLY A 564 25.78 37.23 14.85
C GLY A 564 24.90 36.15 14.24
N GLU A 565 23.60 36.40 14.16
CA GLU A 565 22.63 35.50 13.53
C GLU A 565 22.93 35.32 12.03
N GLN A 566 23.09 36.43 11.31
CA GLN A 566 23.26 36.41 9.86
C GLN A 566 24.58 35.75 9.44
N ARG A 567 25.66 35.94 10.21
CA ARG A 567 26.92 35.20 10.03
C ARG A 567 26.76 33.69 10.25
N ALA A 568 25.96 33.29 11.24
CA ALA A 568 25.66 31.88 11.47
C ALA A 568 24.86 31.27 10.31
N ARG A 569 23.87 31.99 9.76
CA ARG A 569 23.11 31.57 8.57
C ARG A 569 24.00 31.42 7.34
N VAL A 570 24.89 32.39 7.08
CA VAL A 570 25.88 32.32 5.99
C VAL A 570 26.79 31.09 6.14
N LYS A 571 27.31 30.84 7.35
CA LYS A 571 28.15 29.66 7.63
C LYS A 571 27.37 28.35 7.45
N ALA A 572 26.11 28.30 7.86
CA ALA A 572 25.24 27.14 7.64
C ALA A 572 25.04 26.84 6.14
N LYS A 573 24.82 27.87 5.31
CA LYS A 573 24.72 27.70 3.84
C LYS A 573 26.03 27.25 3.19
N GLN A 574 27.18 27.67 3.71
CA GLN A 574 28.48 27.16 3.24
C GLN A 574 28.62 25.65 3.49
N PHE A 575 28.28 25.18 4.69
CA PHE A 575 28.28 23.74 4.99
C PHE A 575 27.27 22.97 4.14
N ALA A 576 26.07 23.52 3.91
CA ALA A 576 25.07 22.90 3.03
C ALA A 576 25.58 22.77 1.58
N MET A 577 26.32 23.76 1.09
CA MET A 577 26.94 23.73 -0.25
C MET A 577 28.02 22.64 -0.34
N GLU A 578 28.91 22.54 0.65
CA GLU A 578 29.95 21.51 0.71
C GLU A 578 29.36 20.10 0.84
N ALA A 579 28.32 19.94 1.68
CA ALA A 579 27.58 18.69 1.79
C ALA A 579 26.97 18.27 0.44
N THR A 580 26.38 19.21 -0.30
CA THR A 580 25.78 18.91 -1.61
C THR A 580 26.83 18.51 -2.66
N ALA A 581 28.04 19.10 -2.62
CA ALA A 581 29.14 18.70 -3.49
C ALA A 581 29.64 17.27 -3.18
N ASN A 582 29.71 16.91 -1.90
CA ASN A 582 30.03 15.54 -1.48
C ASN A 582 28.93 14.54 -1.90
N LEU A 583 27.65 14.91 -1.78
CA LEU A 583 26.53 14.10 -2.27
C LEU A 583 26.60 13.89 -3.78
N GLN A 584 26.94 14.91 -4.57
CA GLN A 584 27.13 14.78 -6.01
C GLN A 584 28.26 13.79 -6.35
N THR A 585 29.38 13.87 -5.64
CA THR A 585 30.51 12.95 -5.83
C THR A 585 30.13 11.51 -5.47
N HIS A 586 29.41 11.33 -4.37
CA HIS A 586 28.86 10.04 -3.97
C HIS A 586 27.91 9.48 -5.04
N TYR A 587 27.00 10.30 -5.55
CA TYR A 587 26.03 9.91 -6.57
C TYR A 587 26.71 9.38 -7.84
N ILE A 588 27.69 10.11 -8.37
CA ILE A 588 28.45 9.69 -9.57
C ILE A 588 29.13 8.34 -9.32
N ARG A 589 29.81 8.17 -8.19
CA ARG A 589 30.48 6.91 -7.84
C ARG A 589 29.48 5.75 -7.69
N SER A 590 28.35 5.99 -7.03
CA SER A 590 27.29 5.00 -6.85
C SER A 590 26.67 4.59 -8.19
N TYR A 591 26.50 5.54 -9.11
CA TYR A 591 25.97 5.32 -10.46
C TYR A 591 26.92 4.42 -11.27
N GLU A 592 28.21 4.76 -11.30
CA GLU A 592 29.23 3.99 -12.00
C GLU A 592 29.34 2.55 -11.45
N ASN A 593 29.35 2.41 -10.12
CA ASN A 593 29.38 1.11 -9.47
C ASN A 593 28.13 0.28 -9.80
N ARG A 594 26.95 0.90 -9.79
CA ARG A 594 25.69 0.22 -10.12
C ARG A 594 25.66 -0.25 -11.56
N ILE A 595 26.06 0.60 -12.51
CA ILE A 595 26.17 0.23 -13.94
C ILE A 595 27.15 -0.93 -14.13
N SER A 596 28.31 -0.88 -13.48
CA SER A 596 29.30 -1.97 -13.55
C SER A 596 28.72 -3.30 -13.05
N ALA A 597 28.01 -3.28 -11.92
CA ALA A 597 27.35 -4.47 -11.37
C ALA A 597 26.26 -5.01 -12.32
N LEU A 598 25.42 -4.14 -12.88
CA LEU A 598 24.37 -4.52 -13.84
C LEU A 598 24.96 -5.12 -15.12
N LYS A 599 26.04 -4.54 -15.66
CA LYS A 599 26.75 -5.08 -16.83
C LYS A 599 27.31 -6.48 -16.58
N ASN A 600 27.90 -6.73 -15.41
CA ASN A 600 28.34 -8.07 -15.04
C ASN A 600 27.16 -9.06 -14.94
N GLY A 601 26.00 -8.59 -14.44
CA GLY A 601 24.76 -9.35 -14.44
C GLY A 601 24.26 -9.71 -15.84
N LEU A 602 24.36 -8.78 -16.80
CA LEU A 602 24.02 -9.06 -18.21
C LEU A 602 24.91 -10.15 -18.81
N THR A 603 26.22 -10.07 -18.61
CA THR A 603 27.17 -11.09 -19.13
C THR A 603 26.79 -12.49 -18.66
N LYS A 604 26.44 -12.64 -17.38
CA LYS A 604 26.00 -13.91 -16.79
C LYS A 604 24.81 -14.52 -17.54
N TYR A 605 23.76 -13.73 -17.81
CA TYR A 605 22.56 -14.24 -18.48
C TYR A 605 22.76 -14.38 -19.99
N GLN A 606 23.58 -13.54 -20.60
CA GLN A 606 23.92 -13.61 -22.03
C GLN A 606 24.58 -14.95 -22.39
N GLU A 607 25.46 -15.47 -21.54
CA GLU A 607 26.10 -16.77 -21.75
C GLU A 607 25.08 -17.92 -21.80
N ALA A 608 24.09 -17.90 -20.90
CA ALA A 608 23.02 -18.90 -20.86
C ALA A 608 22.07 -18.80 -22.08
N ILE A 609 21.74 -17.57 -22.50
CA ILE A 609 20.95 -17.31 -23.72
C ILE A 609 21.70 -17.83 -24.96
N ASN A 610 22.99 -17.53 -25.07
CA ASN A 610 23.82 -17.99 -26.19
C ASN A 610 23.89 -19.52 -26.26
N TYR A 611 23.95 -20.22 -25.12
CA TYR A 611 23.90 -21.68 -25.07
C TYR A 611 22.59 -22.23 -25.65
N TYR A 612 21.44 -21.64 -25.27
CA TYR A 612 20.15 -22.07 -25.78
C TYR A 612 20.03 -21.82 -27.29
N GLU A 613 20.40 -20.64 -27.76
CA GLU A 613 20.31 -20.28 -29.19
C GLU A 613 21.21 -21.15 -30.08
N ARG A 614 22.40 -21.51 -29.60
CA ARG A 614 23.35 -22.34 -30.37
C ARG A 614 23.02 -23.83 -30.34
N THR A 615 22.61 -24.34 -29.18
CA THR A 615 22.55 -25.80 -28.95
C THR A 615 21.27 -26.24 -28.24
N GLY A 616 20.88 -25.55 -27.17
CA GLY A 616 19.78 -25.98 -26.30
C GLY A 616 18.43 -26.11 -27.02
N LYS A 617 18.10 -25.18 -27.91
CA LYS A 617 16.84 -25.20 -28.67
C LYS A 617 16.70 -26.44 -29.57
N HIS A 618 17.78 -26.81 -30.27
CA HIS A 618 17.79 -28.01 -31.11
C HIS A 618 17.71 -29.28 -30.24
N LEU A 619 18.47 -29.33 -29.15
CA LEU A 619 18.49 -30.45 -28.22
C LEU A 619 17.12 -30.71 -27.59
N ALA A 620 16.45 -29.68 -27.06
CA ALA A 620 15.11 -29.81 -26.47
C ALA A 620 14.08 -30.36 -27.48
N LYS A 621 14.10 -29.83 -28.72
CA LYS A 621 13.21 -30.28 -29.79
C LYS A 621 13.44 -31.75 -30.16
N GLU A 622 14.71 -32.17 -30.28
CA GLU A 622 15.04 -33.57 -30.59
C GLU A 622 14.75 -34.52 -29.42
N LEU A 623 14.92 -34.08 -28.17
CA LEU A 623 14.53 -34.86 -26.99
C LEU A 623 13.02 -35.17 -26.99
N VAL A 624 12.17 -34.16 -27.22
CA VAL A 624 10.71 -34.35 -27.32
C VAL A 624 10.37 -35.28 -28.48
N ARG A 625 10.90 -35.01 -29.68
CA ARG A 625 10.60 -35.78 -30.89
C ARG A 625 11.05 -37.23 -30.79
N SER A 626 12.29 -37.47 -30.35
CA SER A 626 12.87 -38.80 -30.27
C SER A 626 12.20 -39.65 -29.19
N SER A 627 11.99 -39.08 -28.00
CA SER A 627 11.34 -39.79 -26.89
C SER A 627 9.89 -40.18 -27.21
N GLN A 628 9.10 -39.28 -27.81
CA GLN A 628 7.73 -39.60 -28.24
C GLN A 628 7.70 -40.73 -29.27
N LYS A 629 8.65 -40.72 -30.22
CA LYS A 629 8.74 -41.76 -31.26
C LYS A 629 9.14 -43.11 -30.68
N SER A 630 10.19 -43.16 -29.86
CA SER A 630 10.64 -44.39 -29.21
C SER A 630 9.59 -44.97 -28.25
N TYR A 631 8.85 -44.13 -27.53
CA TYR A 631 7.74 -44.60 -26.69
C TYR A 631 6.61 -45.19 -27.54
N SER A 632 6.22 -44.51 -28.62
CA SER A 632 5.18 -45.00 -29.54
C SER A 632 5.57 -46.31 -30.24
N ALA A 633 6.87 -46.57 -30.40
CA ALA A 633 7.42 -47.80 -30.93
C ALA A 633 7.60 -48.91 -29.86
N GLY A 634 7.34 -48.62 -28.58
CA GLY A 634 7.54 -49.55 -27.46
C GLY A 634 9.00 -49.78 -27.07
N GLU A 635 9.92 -48.91 -27.50
CA GLU A 635 11.36 -49.04 -27.22
C GLU A 635 11.76 -48.53 -25.82
N ILE A 636 10.95 -47.63 -25.24
CA ILE A 636 11.16 -47.05 -23.91
C ILE A 636 9.87 -47.06 -23.09
N ASP A 637 10.01 -47.12 -21.76
CA ASP A 637 8.89 -47.02 -20.82
C ASP A 637 8.43 -45.56 -20.60
N PHE A 638 7.31 -45.40 -19.89
CA PHE A 638 6.76 -44.07 -19.58
C PHE A 638 7.72 -43.23 -18.74
N PHE A 639 8.47 -43.86 -17.83
CA PHE A 639 9.41 -43.15 -16.96
C PHE A 639 10.53 -42.46 -17.76
N ARG A 640 11.14 -43.17 -18.72
CA ARG A 640 12.17 -42.59 -19.61
C ARG A 640 11.62 -41.51 -20.52
N LEU A 641 10.39 -41.66 -21.01
CA LEU A 641 9.70 -40.62 -21.75
C LEU A 641 9.53 -39.36 -20.89
N ALA A 642 8.97 -39.49 -19.69
CA ALA A 642 8.75 -38.38 -18.76
C ALA A 642 10.08 -37.68 -18.41
N GLN A 643 11.13 -38.44 -18.13
CA GLN A 643 12.47 -37.89 -17.87
C GLN A 643 13.02 -37.08 -19.06
N SER A 644 12.83 -37.56 -20.29
CA SER A 644 13.27 -36.86 -21.50
C SER A 644 12.48 -35.58 -21.76
N LEU A 645 11.17 -35.61 -21.50
CA LEU A 645 10.30 -34.44 -21.58
C LEU A 645 10.66 -33.41 -20.50
N ASP A 646 10.84 -33.84 -19.26
CA ASP A 646 11.25 -32.96 -18.15
C ASP A 646 12.59 -32.27 -18.45
N GLN A 647 13.54 -32.97 -19.09
CA GLN A 647 14.81 -32.38 -19.52
C GLN A 647 14.63 -31.35 -20.65
N ALA A 648 13.76 -31.63 -21.64
CA ALA A 648 13.47 -30.68 -22.71
C ALA A 648 12.77 -29.41 -22.16
N ILE A 649 11.80 -29.58 -21.27
CA ILE A 649 11.08 -28.50 -20.60
C ILE A 649 12.03 -27.66 -19.76
N ALA A 650 12.93 -28.30 -18.99
CA ALA A 650 13.93 -27.59 -18.20
C ALA A 650 14.85 -26.70 -19.05
N ILE A 651 15.21 -27.14 -20.27
CA ILE A 651 16.02 -26.34 -21.21
C ILE A 651 15.24 -25.11 -21.69
N GLU A 652 13.96 -25.27 -22.06
CA GLU A 652 13.12 -24.15 -22.51
C GLU A 652 12.77 -23.17 -21.39
N LEU A 653 12.45 -23.66 -20.19
CA LEU A 653 12.21 -22.83 -19.00
C LEU A 653 13.45 -22.05 -18.61
N ALA A 654 14.61 -22.70 -18.55
CA ALA A 654 15.86 -22.02 -18.23
C ALA A 654 16.14 -20.90 -19.23
N TYR A 655 15.83 -21.08 -20.51
CA TYR A 655 15.96 -19.99 -21.49
C TYR A 655 15.02 -18.82 -21.19
N LEU A 656 13.74 -19.09 -20.93
CA LEU A 656 12.76 -18.04 -20.61
C LEU A 656 13.15 -17.28 -19.33
N ASP A 657 13.60 -17.97 -18.29
CA ASP A 657 14.05 -17.37 -17.03
C ASP A 657 15.27 -16.49 -17.21
N ASN A 658 16.27 -16.97 -17.96
CA ASN A 658 17.49 -16.22 -18.25
C ASN A 658 17.19 -15.02 -19.16
N LEU A 659 16.30 -15.15 -20.14
CA LEU A 659 15.88 -14.07 -21.02
C LEU A 659 15.09 -13.00 -20.28
N ASN A 660 14.15 -13.38 -19.41
CA ASN A 660 13.44 -12.44 -18.55
C ASN A 660 14.45 -11.73 -17.64
N SER A 661 15.31 -12.46 -16.93
CA SER A 661 16.33 -11.89 -16.05
C SER A 661 17.26 -10.91 -16.77
N TYR A 662 17.69 -11.24 -17.99
CA TYR A 662 18.45 -10.36 -18.86
C TYR A 662 17.67 -9.07 -19.18
N ASN A 663 16.43 -9.21 -19.65
CA ASN A 663 15.57 -8.08 -20.01
C ASN A 663 15.28 -7.17 -18.81
N GLN A 664 15.04 -7.73 -17.63
CA GLN A 664 14.86 -6.95 -16.39
C GLN A 664 16.08 -6.07 -16.09
N ILE A 665 17.30 -6.60 -16.27
CA ILE A 665 18.54 -5.83 -16.09
C ILE A 665 18.70 -4.77 -17.19
N VAL A 666 18.36 -5.09 -18.44
CA VAL A 666 18.39 -4.09 -19.53
C VAL A 666 17.47 -2.92 -19.21
N LEU A 667 16.27 -3.18 -18.68
CA LEU A 667 15.33 -2.14 -18.25
C LEU A 667 15.88 -1.33 -17.07
N ASP A 668 16.54 -1.97 -16.11
CA ASP A 668 17.22 -1.28 -15.01
C ASP A 668 18.33 -0.35 -15.51
N ILE A 669 19.05 -0.72 -16.57
CA ILE A 669 20.08 0.13 -17.18
C ILE A 669 19.46 1.26 -18.01
N ASN A 670 18.46 0.96 -18.84
CA ASN A 670 17.85 1.91 -19.77
C ASN A 670 17.09 3.03 -19.05
N TYR A 671 16.51 2.72 -17.89
CA TYR A 671 15.75 3.66 -17.07
C TYR A 671 16.37 3.80 -15.69
N MET A 672 17.70 3.80 -15.62
CA MET A 672 18.38 3.83 -14.35
C MET A 672 18.07 5.12 -13.59
N THR A 673 17.71 4.95 -12.33
CA THR A 673 17.59 5.99 -11.33
C THR A 673 18.17 5.45 -10.04
N LEU A 674 19.02 6.24 -9.38
CA LEU A 674 19.42 5.95 -8.01
C LEU A 674 18.40 6.59 -7.07
N GLU A 675 17.87 5.81 -6.14
CA GLU A 675 17.12 6.37 -5.01
C GLU A 675 18.05 7.25 -4.17
N ASN A 676 17.55 8.41 -3.77
CA ASN A 676 18.26 9.34 -2.87
C ASN A 676 18.08 8.93 -1.42
#